data_AF-A0A1Y1XGI7-F1
#
_entry.id   AF-A0A1Y1XGI7-F1
#
_cell.length_a   1.000
_cell.length_b   1.000
_cell.length_c   1.000
_cell.angle_alpha   90.00
_cell.angle_beta   90.00
_cell.angle_gamma   90.00
#
_symmetry.space_group_name_H-M   'P 1'
#
loop_
_entity.id
_entity.type
_entity.pdbx_description
1 polymer ?
#
loop_
_entity_poly.entity_id
_entity_poly.type
_entity_poly.pdbx_seq_one_letter_code
_entity_poly.pdbx_strand_id
1 'polypeptide(L)'
;MIFKNIFKIMGVSSLMVLSLAAESNNKCDEIEKYLDSIENVYHQGDYIDICKLNSNGDVIEALFDSYDDDLIEEDLLPILKEHNTFEKLSIRNFKLSKKSFDLIKNYPNLVELRIEKQPVDSSVKFNSGFENLTSLALTLGENAKCIIPETIYSLKKLENLELKNYDYTQKDIDGISKLTNLKELIFYQDETNQISTENLDFSSLKNLTKLTSLVLYQFSKDYPKFINTLPKLKELQYKTYEELKTIPDDMLKLENLESLNLSNNHLSSLPNNIKNLKNLKKLNLLGNNFSKIPDELKYLTNLKELNLSHNIIEKFSDVLESLKNLEVLDLEYNGIDDELPDFLNNLSHLEEIYLSRNKNIKGRTLTNKSLKVCEFSTSYDLCLDPKTLCSNILFDQCKDDNEEKISTDGTCGKGKGKCPDDKCCSKYGYCGTTDKHCLSGCQSEFGKCKQATTTTTTKTTKKSTTTTKTKTTTTKTKTSSKPTSTNGKCGKNNDNTQCPNDQCCSKYGYCGTTDKHCLSGCQSEFGKCKQTTITTTTKTTKTTKTTKKTTTTTTTTKTKTTTTKTKISSKPTSTNGKCGKNNGNTQCPDNKCCSKYGYCGTTDKHCLSGCQSEFGRCGEEKISNNGRCGTIYGKCPDDKCCSKYGWCGRTDDHCGTGCQNQFGKCN
;
A
#
# COMPACT_ATOMS: atom_id res chain seq x y z
N MET A 1 -41.53 -19.51 7.32
CA MET A 1 -42.35 -20.51 6.59
C MET A 1 -43.86 -20.49 6.93
N ILE A 2 -44.30 -20.21 8.17
CA ILE A 2 -45.73 -20.30 8.56
C ILE A 2 -46.58 -19.07 8.13
N PHE A 3 -46.00 -17.86 8.02
CA PHE A 3 -46.75 -16.66 7.59
C PHE A 3 -46.85 -16.47 6.06
N LYS A 4 -45.88 -16.98 5.27
CA LYS A 4 -45.96 -17.07 3.79
C LYS A 4 -47.24 -17.78 3.31
N ASN A 5 -47.83 -18.62 4.16
CA ASN A 5 -49.08 -19.34 3.86
C ASN A 5 -50.36 -18.55 4.18
N ILE A 6 -50.37 -17.55 5.07
CA ILE A 6 -51.63 -16.92 5.51
C ILE A 6 -52.24 -16.04 4.41
N PHE A 7 -51.44 -15.21 3.73
CA PHE A 7 -51.93 -14.42 2.58
C PHE A 7 -52.24 -15.29 1.35
N LYS A 8 -51.49 -16.38 1.15
CA LYS A 8 -51.74 -17.37 0.10
C LYS A 8 -53.02 -18.19 0.33
N ILE A 9 -53.39 -18.42 1.60
CA ILE A 9 -54.62 -19.11 2.02
C ILE A 9 -55.86 -18.19 1.94
N MET A 10 -55.70 -16.88 2.14
CA MET A 10 -56.82 -15.91 2.10
C MET A 10 -57.18 -15.42 0.69
N GLY A 11 -56.45 -15.82 -0.37
CA GLY A 11 -56.79 -15.47 -1.76
C GLY A 11 -56.67 -13.97 -2.09
N VAL A 12 -56.00 -13.19 -1.24
CA VAL A 12 -55.78 -11.75 -1.44
C VAL A 12 -54.67 -11.60 -2.49
N SER A 13 -54.97 -10.98 -3.63
CA SER A 13 -53.96 -10.79 -4.68
C SER A 13 -52.87 -9.84 -4.19
N SER A 14 -51.62 -10.02 -4.64
CA SER A 14 -50.53 -9.08 -4.30
C SER A 14 -50.86 -7.63 -4.67
N LEU A 15 -51.69 -7.40 -5.69
CA LEU A 15 -52.23 -6.07 -6.03
C LEU A 15 -53.13 -5.48 -4.94
N MET A 16 -53.85 -6.31 -4.19
CA MET A 16 -54.70 -5.84 -3.10
C MET A 16 -53.87 -5.38 -1.89
N VAL A 17 -52.67 -5.92 -1.69
CA VAL A 17 -51.77 -5.53 -0.60
C VAL A 17 -51.14 -4.16 -0.85
N LEU A 18 -50.71 -3.86 -2.07
CA LEU A 18 -50.31 -2.49 -2.46
C LEU A 18 -51.47 -1.49 -2.22
N SER A 19 -52.70 -1.85 -2.61
CA SER A 19 -53.88 -0.99 -2.37
C SER A 19 -54.25 -0.77 -0.89
N LEU A 20 -53.82 -1.65 0.03
CA LEU A 20 -54.09 -1.57 1.47
C LEU A 20 -53.04 -0.74 2.23
N ALA A 21 -51.89 -0.45 1.62
CA ALA A 21 -50.86 0.44 2.19
C ALA A 21 -51.19 1.94 2.04
N ALA A 22 -52.38 2.24 1.51
CA ALA A 22 -52.91 3.57 1.22
C ALA A 22 -53.25 4.41 2.46
N GLU A 23 -52.24 4.72 3.28
CA GLU A 23 -52.22 5.84 4.23
C GLU A 23 -51.02 6.78 3.99
N SER A 24 -50.10 6.46 3.07
CA SER A 24 -49.02 7.35 2.63
C SER A 24 -49.28 7.86 1.21
N ASN A 25 -49.25 9.19 1.03
CA ASN A 25 -49.35 9.83 -0.30
C ASN A 25 -48.06 9.70 -1.16
N ASN A 26 -47.11 8.86 -0.73
CA ASN A 26 -45.80 8.71 -1.34
C ASN A 26 -45.62 7.26 -1.82
N LYS A 27 -45.38 7.08 -3.12
CA LYS A 27 -45.17 5.76 -3.75
C LYS A 27 -43.92 5.04 -3.22
N CYS A 28 -42.91 5.77 -2.74
CA CYS A 28 -41.74 5.15 -2.10
C CYS A 28 -42.13 4.47 -0.77
N ASP A 29 -42.87 5.18 0.08
CA ASP A 29 -43.36 4.65 1.35
C ASP A 29 -44.30 3.45 1.14
N GLU A 30 -45.08 3.45 0.05
CA GLU A 30 -45.94 2.32 -0.33
C GLU A 30 -45.11 1.08 -0.67
N ILE A 31 -44.08 1.24 -1.49
CA ILE A 31 -43.15 0.16 -1.86
C ILE A 31 -42.44 -0.38 -0.62
N GLU A 32 -41.92 0.50 0.25
CA GLU A 32 -41.23 0.13 1.48
C GLU A 32 -42.15 -0.66 2.42
N LYS A 33 -43.36 -0.16 2.67
CA LYS A 33 -44.37 -0.86 3.48
C LYS A 33 -44.75 -2.21 2.89
N TYR A 34 -44.87 -2.31 1.57
CA TYR A 34 -45.16 -3.57 0.90
C TYR A 34 -44.02 -4.57 1.13
N LEU A 35 -42.76 -4.18 0.95
CA LEU A 35 -41.60 -5.04 1.20
C LEU A 35 -41.50 -5.46 2.67
N ASP A 36 -41.69 -4.53 3.61
CA ASP A 36 -41.75 -4.81 5.05
C ASP A 36 -42.87 -5.81 5.41
N SER A 37 -43.97 -5.83 4.66
CA SER A 37 -45.10 -6.73 4.92
C SER A 37 -44.84 -8.19 4.51
N ILE A 38 -43.84 -8.44 3.65
CA ILE A 38 -43.54 -9.77 3.11
C ILE A 38 -42.76 -10.61 4.11
N GLU A 39 -42.01 -10.00 5.03
CA GLU A 39 -41.07 -10.72 5.90
C GLU A 39 -41.47 -10.83 7.39
N ASN A 40 -41.05 -11.96 7.96
CA ASN A 40 -41.15 -12.27 9.38
C ASN A 40 -39.92 -11.72 10.12
N VAL A 41 -40.05 -10.55 10.74
CA VAL A 41 -39.43 -10.19 12.03
C VAL A 41 -37.95 -10.60 12.19
N TYR A 42 -37.00 -9.99 11.46
CA TYR A 42 -35.62 -9.85 11.97
C TYR A 42 -34.89 -8.60 11.42
N HIS A 43 -35.23 -8.11 10.23
CA HIS A 43 -34.66 -6.90 9.65
C HIS A 43 -35.75 -5.96 9.13
N GLN A 44 -36.32 -5.14 10.02
CA GLN A 44 -37.23 -4.06 9.60
C GLN A 44 -36.40 -2.94 8.95
N GLY A 45 -36.69 -2.60 7.69
CA GLY A 45 -36.47 -1.23 7.19
C GLY A 45 -35.35 -0.90 6.20
N ASP A 46 -34.64 -1.84 5.56
CA ASP A 46 -33.55 -1.46 4.61
C ASP A 46 -33.58 -2.26 3.29
N TYR A 47 -34.76 -2.47 2.68
CA TYR A 47 -34.84 -3.11 1.34
C TYR A 47 -34.75 -2.13 0.17
N ILE A 48 -34.89 -0.83 0.45
CA ILE A 48 -34.82 0.23 -0.54
C ILE A 48 -33.86 1.34 -0.07
N ASP A 49 -32.61 1.23 -0.48
CA ASP A 49 -31.56 2.18 -0.12
C ASP A 49 -31.79 3.57 -0.77
N ILE A 50 -32.39 3.59 -1.95
CA ILE A 50 -32.66 4.81 -2.71
C ILE A 50 -34.06 4.72 -3.29
N CYS A 51 -34.88 5.76 -3.09
CA CYS A 51 -36.12 5.96 -3.82
C CYS A 51 -36.31 7.45 -4.12
N LYS A 52 -36.47 7.82 -5.40
CA LYS A 52 -36.73 9.21 -5.81
C LYS A 52 -37.97 9.31 -6.68
N LEU A 53 -38.75 10.36 -6.40
CA LEU A 53 -39.95 10.71 -7.15
C LEU A 53 -39.69 11.87 -8.12
N ASN A 54 -40.44 11.89 -9.22
CA ASN A 54 -40.58 13.09 -10.06
C ASN A 54 -41.64 14.06 -9.50
N SER A 55 -41.86 15.17 -10.21
CA SER A 55 -42.85 16.19 -9.85
C SER A 55 -44.31 15.71 -9.89
N ASN A 56 -44.60 14.62 -10.61
CA ASN A 56 -45.92 14.00 -10.68
C ASN A 56 -46.13 12.94 -9.58
N GLY A 57 -45.12 12.68 -8.74
CA GLY A 57 -45.16 11.66 -7.70
C GLY A 57 -44.90 10.24 -8.21
N ASP A 58 -44.35 10.07 -9.42
CA ASP A 58 -43.93 8.76 -9.94
C ASP A 58 -42.50 8.43 -9.52
N VAL A 59 -42.23 7.16 -9.25
CA VAL A 59 -40.89 6.67 -8.91
C VAL A 59 -40.02 6.64 -10.17
N ILE A 60 -38.89 7.34 -10.14
CA ILE A 60 -37.96 7.44 -11.27
C ILE A 60 -36.59 6.82 -10.97
N GLU A 61 -36.19 6.71 -9.71
CA GLU A 61 -34.95 6.06 -9.29
C GLU A 61 -35.23 5.15 -8.09
N ALA A 62 -34.82 3.90 -8.19
CA ALA A 62 -34.90 2.95 -7.09
C ALA A 62 -33.65 2.06 -7.00
N LEU A 63 -33.13 1.86 -5.79
CA LEU A 63 -32.14 0.84 -5.45
C LEU A 63 -32.80 -0.15 -4.49
N PHE A 64 -33.15 -1.33 -5.01
CA PHE A 64 -33.60 -2.45 -4.21
C PHE A 64 -32.38 -3.25 -3.75
N ASP A 65 -32.19 -3.41 -2.45
CA ASP A 65 -31.17 -4.30 -1.87
C ASP A 65 -31.83 -5.28 -0.90
N SER A 66 -31.26 -6.46 -0.79
CA SER A 66 -31.67 -7.46 0.19
C SER A 66 -30.45 -7.90 0.98
N TYR A 67 -30.57 -7.92 2.30
CA TYR A 67 -29.56 -8.54 3.16
C TYR A 67 -29.72 -10.05 3.23
N ASP A 68 -30.90 -10.57 2.90
CA ASP A 68 -31.21 -11.98 2.98
C ASP A 68 -31.14 -12.62 1.59
N ASP A 69 -30.41 -13.74 1.49
CA ASP A 69 -30.30 -14.55 0.26
C ASP A 69 -31.63 -15.26 -0.09
N ASP A 70 -32.66 -15.12 0.77
CA ASP A 70 -33.96 -15.80 0.71
C ASP A 70 -35.06 -15.01 -0.05
N LEU A 71 -34.82 -13.74 -0.43
CA LEU A 71 -35.80 -12.99 -1.24
C LEU A 71 -35.83 -13.51 -2.68
N ILE A 72 -37.02 -13.92 -3.10
CA ILE A 72 -37.27 -14.54 -4.40
C ILE A 72 -38.01 -13.56 -5.32
N GLU A 73 -37.91 -13.78 -6.63
CA GLU A 73 -38.56 -12.95 -7.66
C GLU A 73 -40.03 -12.60 -7.35
N GLU A 74 -40.77 -13.53 -6.73
CA GLU A 74 -42.19 -13.36 -6.40
C GLU A 74 -42.47 -12.13 -5.54
N ASP A 75 -41.50 -11.71 -4.73
CA ASP A 75 -41.63 -10.60 -3.79
C ASP A 75 -41.48 -9.24 -4.51
N LEU A 76 -40.54 -9.13 -5.46
CA LEU A 76 -40.26 -7.89 -6.20
C LEU A 76 -41.13 -7.69 -7.45
N LEU A 77 -41.61 -8.79 -8.05
CA LEU A 77 -42.36 -8.77 -9.31
C LEU A 77 -43.63 -7.88 -9.30
N PRO A 78 -44.41 -7.78 -8.19
CA PRO A 78 -45.56 -6.88 -8.12
C PRO A 78 -45.18 -5.40 -8.24
N ILE A 79 -44.11 -4.97 -7.56
CA ILE A 79 -43.58 -3.60 -7.64
C ILE A 79 -43.17 -3.28 -9.08
N LEU A 80 -42.43 -4.19 -9.72
CA LEU A 80 -41.99 -4.02 -11.11
C LEU A 80 -43.17 -3.97 -12.11
N LYS A 81 -44.33 -4.51 -11.77
CA LYS A 81 -45.53 -4.42 -12.64
C LYS A 81 -46.26 -3.10 -12.45
N GLU A 82 -46.35 -2.63 -11.23
CA GLU A 82 -47.11 -1.43 -10.87
C GLU A 82 -46.35 -0.14 -11.20
N HIS A 83 -45.02 -0.17 -11.07
CA HIS A 83 -44.15 0.97 -11.36
C HIS A 83 -43.34 0.70 -12.63
N ASN A 84 -43.62 1.45 -13.71
CA ASN A 84 -42.92 1.32 -14.99
C ASN A 84 -42.22 2.62 -15.42
N THR A 85 -42.21 3.64 -14.57
CA THR A 85 -41.70 4.99 -14.85
C THR A 85 -40.21 5.16 -14.54
N PHE A 86 -39.54 4.09 -14.11
CA PHE A 86 -38.12 4.13 -13.74
C PHE A 86 -37.24 4.67 -14.87
N GLU A 87 -36.44 5.69 -14.54
CA GLU A 87 -35.32 6.16 -15.33
C GLU A 87 -34.04 5.41 -14.95
N LYS A 88 -33.90 5.12 -13.64
CA LYS A 88 -32.79 4.38 -13.05
C LYS A 88 -33.30 3.26 -12.16
N LEU A 89 -32.86 2.05 -12.43
CA LEU A 89 -33.25 0.88 -11.65
C LEU A 89 -32.02 0.10 -11.25
N SER A 90 -31.81 -0.05 -9.94
CA SER A 90 -30.78 -0.90 -9.38
C SER A 90 -31.41 -2.00 -8.53
N ILE A 91 -30.98 -3.24 -8.75
CA ILE A 91 -31.50 -4.41 -8.06
C ILE A 91 -30.30 -5.26 -7.61
N ARG A 92 -30.14 -5.40 -6.30
CA ARG A 92 -29.05 -6.11 -5.65
C ARG A 92 -29.61 -7.21 -4.75
N ASN A 93 -28.97 -8.39 -4.75
CA ASN A 93 -29.37 -9.52 -3.91
C ASN A 93 -30.79 -10.09 -4.17
N PHE A 94 -31.45 -9.72 -5.27
CA PHE A 94 -32.69 -10.37 -5.72
C PHE A 94 -32.42 -11.32 -6.88
N LYS A 95 -33.13 -12.44 -6.94
CA LYS A 95 -33.06 -13.36 -8.09
C LYS A 95 -34.11 -12.99 -9.14
N LEU A 96 -33.69 -12.34 -10.24
CA LEU A 96 -34.59 -12.03 -11.35
C LEU A 96 -34.67 -13.20 -12.34
N SER A 97 -35.88 -13.55 -12.79
CA SER A 97 -36.04 -14.44 -13.94
C SER A 97 -36.17 -13.65 -15.23
N LYS A 98 -36.18 -14.39 -16.34
CA LYS A 98 -36.55 -13.86 -17.66
C LYS A 98 -37.86 -13.05 -17.66
N LYS A 99 -38.85 -13.41 -16.83
CA LYS A 99 -40.12 -12.66 -16.74
C LYS A 99 -39.93 -11.23 -16.25
N SER A 100 -39.04 -11.04 -15.27
CA SER A 100 -38.70 -9.71 -14.77
C SER A 100 -38.02 -8.88 -15.87
N PHE A 101 -37.04 -9.44 -16.58
CA PHE A 101 -36.42 -8.73 -17.72
C PHE A 101 -37.40 -8.44 -18.86
N ASP A 102 -38.35 -9.33 -19.12
CA ASP A 102 -39.41 -9.13 -20.11
C ASP A 102 -40.39 -8.00 -19.72
N LEU A 103 -40.50 -7.65 -18.43
CA LEU A 103 -41.23 -6.47 -17.97
C LEU A 103 -40.38 -5.22 -18.11
N ILE A 104 -39.15 -5.25 -17.57
CA ILE A 104 -38.23 -4.11 -17.50
C ILE A 104 -37.93 -3.55 -18.90
N LYS A 105 -37.82 -4.40 -19.92
CA LYS A 105 -37.59 -3.96 -21.32
C LYS A 105 -38.68 -3.03 -21.87
N ASN A 106 -39.86 -2.96 -21.24
CA ASN A 106 -40.95 -2.10 -21.71
C ASN A 106 -41.02 -0.77 -20.94
N TYR A 107 -40.08 -0.50 -20.03
CA TYR A 107 -40.05 0.76 -19.28
C TYR A 107 -39.61 1.90 -20.21
N PRO A 108 -40.49 2.87 -20.52
CA PRO A 108 -40.26 3.83 -21.60
C PRO A 108 -39.11 4.80 -21.33
N ASN A 109 -38.83 5.09 -20.05
CA ASN A 109 -37.87 6.11 -19.64
C ASN A 109 -36.54 5.53 -19.14
N LEU A 110 -36.38 4.20 -19.16
CA LEU A 110 -35.23 3.55 -18.54
C LEU A 110 -33.95 3.86 -19.32
N VAL A 111 -33.00 4.52 -18.62
CA VAL A 111 -31.68 4.90 -19.15
C VAL A 111 -30.53 4.23 -18.40
N GLU A 112 -30.77 3.80 -17.16
CA GLU A 112 -29.78 3.11 -16.34
C GLU A 112 -30.37 1.85 -15.70
N LEU A 113 -29.69 0.72 -15.91
CA LEU A 113 -30.03 -0.55 -15.29
C LEU A 113 -28.79 -1.15 -14.63
N ARG A 114 -28.91 -1.44 -13.32
CA ARG A 114 -27.85 -2.04 -12.51
C ARG A 114 -28.39 -3.30 -11.85
N ILE A 115 -27.72 -4.41 -12.11
CA ILE A 115 -28.09 -5.73 -11.61
C ILE A 115 -26.91 -6.30 -10.86
N GLU A 116 -27.05 -6.50 -9.56
CA GLU A 116 -25.96 -6.87 -8.67
C GLU A 116 -26.19 -8.19 -7.93
N LYS A 117 -25.09 -8.93 -7.77
CA LYS A 117 -24.99 -10.20 -7.05
C LYS A 117 -25.95 -11.28 -7.55
N GLN A 118 -26.31 -11.25 -8.84
CA GLN A 118 -27.15 -12.27 -9.45
C GLN A 118 -26.64 -12.67 -10.84
N PRO A 119 -26.76 -13.95 -11.22
CA PRO A 119 -26.37 -14.38 -12.55
C PRO A 119 -27.33 -13.90 -13.62
N VAL A 120 -26.88 -12.95 -14.43
CA VAL A 120 -27.53 -12.61 -15.71
C VAL A 120 -26.77 -13.32 -16.81
N ASP A 121 -27.28 -14.48 -17.20
CA ASP A 121 -26.70 -15.34 -18.24
C ASP A 121 -27.23 -15.01 -19.64
N SER A 122 -26.77 -15.76 -20.64
CA SER A 122 -27.12 -15.60 -22.04
C SER A 122 -28.61 -15.84 -22.39
N SER A 123 -29.42 -16.32 -21.45
CA SER A 123 -30.88 -16.45 -21.63
C SER A 123 -31.59 -15.10 -21.65
N VAL A 124 -31.01 -14.08 -21.01
CA VAL A 124 -31.51 -12.71 -20.99
C VAL A 124 -31.05 -11.98 -22.25
N LYS A 125 -31.99 -11.33 -22.95
CA LYS A 125 -31.72 -10.63 -24.22
C LYS A 125 -31.83 -9.12 -24.04
N PHE A 126 -30.68 -8.47 -24.02
CA PHE A 126 -30.54 -7.01 -24.07
C PHE A 126 -30.63 -6.50 -25.50
N ASN A 127 -31.84 -6.50 -26.08
CA ASN A 127 -32.08 -6.06 -27.45
C ASN A 127 -33.24 -5.06 -27.52
N SER A 128 -34.35 -5.44 -28.17
CA SER A 128 -35.54 -4.61 -28.34
C SER A 128 -36.16 -4.28 -26.97
N GLY A 129 -36.33 -2.98 -26.70
CA GLY A 129 -36.77 -2.42 -25.42
C GLY A 129 -35.66 -1.78 -24.57
N PHE A 130 -34.40 -2.12 -24.80
CA PHE A 130 -33.26 -1.58 -24.04
C PHE A 130 -32.43 -0.56 -24.81
N GLU A 131 -32.85 -0.13 -26.01
CA GLU A 131 -32.05 0.71 -26.90
C GLU A 131 -31.82 2.13 -26.37
N ASN A 132 -32.56 2.54 -25.34
CA ASN A 132 -32.40 3.83 -24.66
C ASN A 132 -31.37 3.80 -23.53
N LEU A 133 -30.91 2.63 -23.11
CA LEU A 133 -29.91 2.52 -22.04
C LEU A 133 -28.63 3.28 -22.42
N THR A 134 -28.22 4.18 -21.54
CA THR A 134 -26.92 4.85 -21.55
C THR A 134 -25.96 4.23 -20.54
N SER A 135 -26.48 3.53 -19.52
CA SER A 135 -25.69 2.86 -18.49
C SER A 135 -26.22 1.45 -18.23
N LEU A 136 -25.31 0.47 -18.22
CA LEU A 136 -25.61 -0.92 -17.87
C LEU A 136 -24.51 -1.45 -16.95
N ALA A 137 -24.91 -1.94 -15.77
CA ALA A 137 -24.01 -2.58 -14.83
C ALA A 137 -24.53 -3.97 -14.47
N LEU A 138 -23.70 -5.00 -14.71
CA LEU A 138 -24.00 -6.38 -14.36
C LEU A 138 -22.89 -6.92 -13.45
N THR A 139 -23.27 -7.38 -12.26
CA THR A 139 -22.33 -7.95 -11.28
C THR A 139 -22.81 -9.33 -10.87
N LEU A 140 -21.97 -10.35 -11.09
CA LEU A 140 -22.24 -11.69 -10.57
C LEU A 140 -21.92 -11.77 -9.07
N GLY A 141 -22.71 -12.57 -8.35
CA GLY A 141 -22.42 -12.93 -6.97
C GLY A 141 -21.18 -13.83 -6.85
N GLU A 142 -20.75 -14.11 -5.61
CA GLU A 142 -19.57 -14.93 -5.36
C GLU A 142 -19.69 -16.32 -5.98
N ASN A 143 -18.60 -16.81 -6.59
CA ASN A 143 -18.50 -18.13 -7.23
C ASN A 143 -19.46 -18.39 -8.40
N ALA A 144 -20.26 -17.40 -8.82
CA ALA A 144 -21.12 -17.52 -9.99
C ALA A 144 -20.30 -17.35 -11.26
N LYS A 145 -20.48 -18.27 -12.22
CA LYS A 145 -19.85 -18.21 -13.53
C LYS A 145 -20.91 -18.07 -14.61
N CYS A 146 -20.86 -16.98 -15.36
CA CYS A 146 -21.77 -16.72 -16.47
C CYS A 146 -21.02 -16.10 -17.65
N ILE A 147 -21.49 -16.42 -18.85
CA ILE A 147 -21.08 -15.77 -20.09
C ILE A 147 -21.91 -14.51 -20.27
N ILE A 148 -21.28 -13.46 -20.76
CA ILE A 148 -21.93 -12.17 -21.03
C ILE A 148 -23.03 -12.34 -22.10
N PRO A 149 -24.23 -11.76 -21.90
CA PRO A 149 -25.26 -11.73 -22.93
C PRO A 149 -24.79 -10.95 -24.17
N GLU A 150 -24.51 -11.66 -25.27
CA GLU A 150 -23.94 -11.04 -26.49
C GLU A 150 -24.82 -9.95 -27.12
N THR A 151 -26.12 -9.95 -26.81
CA THR A 151 -27.06 -8.92 -27.26
C THR A 151 -26.68 -7.52 -26.74
N ILE A 152 -25.94 -7.41 -25.63
CA ILE A 152 -25.46 -6.13 -25.08
C ILE A 152 -24.68 -5.34 -26.14
N TYR A 153 -23.97 -6.02 -27.05
CA TYR A 153 -23.17 -5.39 -28.10
C TYR A 153 -24.02 -4.63 -29.14
N SER A 154 -25.35 -4.76 -29.09
CA SER A 154 -26.30 -4.02 -29.93
C SER A 154 -26.73 -2.67 -29.33
N LEU A 155 -26.45 -2.42 -28.04
CA LEU A 155 -26.87 -1.22 -27.31
C LEU A 155 -25.99 -0.01 -27.62
N LYS A 156 -26.12 0.53 -28.83
CA LYS A 156 -25.24 1.58 -29.36
C LYS A 156 -25.27 2.91 -28.59
N LYS A 157 -26.28 3.16 -27.74
CA LYS A 157 -26.36 4.38 -26.91
C LYS A 157 -25.58 4.28 -25.60
N LEU A 158 -25.07 3.09 -25.24
CA LEU A 158 -24.30 2.93 -24.01
C LEU A 158 -23.10 3.87 -23.97
N GLU A 159 -23.03 4.60 -22.88
CA GLU A 159 -21.91 5.44 -22.49
C GLU A 159 -21.15 4.79 -21.32
N ASN A 160 -21.81 4.01 -20.46
CA ASN A 160 -21.19 3.32 -19.34
C ASN A 160 -21.52 1.83 -19.38
N LEU A 161 -20.50 0.98 -19.28
CA LEU A 161 -20.65 -0.46 -19.17
C LEU A 161 -19.80 -1.00 -18.03
N GLU A 162 -20.45 -1.68 -17.08
CA GLU A 162 -19.80 -2.34 -15.95
C GLU A 162 -20.11 -3.83 -15.98
N LEU A 163 -19.07 -4.64 -16.00
CA LEU A 163 -19.14 -6.10 -15.97
C LEU A 163 -18.21 -6.58 -14.86
N LYS A 164 -18.80 -7.15 -13.81
CA LYS A 164 -18.06 -7.69 -12.67
C LYS A 164 -18.27 -9.19 -12.54
N ASN A 165 -17.18 -9.92 -12.32
CA ASN A 165 -17.15 -11.35 -12.06
C ASN A 165 -17.54 -12.24 -13.27
N TYR A 166 -17.61 -11.68 -14.48
CA TYR A 166 -17.99 -12.41 -15.71
C TYR A 166 -16.83 -13.17 -16.37
N ASP A 167 -17.12 -14.31 -16.99
CA ASP A 167 -16.18 -14.99 -17.89
C ASP A 167 -16.11 -14.25 -19.23
N TYR A 168 -14.95 -13.66 -19.55
CA TYR A 168 -14.74 -12.96 -20.83
C TYR A 168 -14.20 -13.91 -21.90
N THR A 169 -14.78 -13.86 -23.10
CA THR A 169 -14.29 -14.52 -24.31
C THR A 169 -13.77 -13.50 -25.33
N GLN A 170 -13.02 -13.94 -26.33
CA GLN A 170 -12.57 -13.04 -27.42
C GLN A 170 -13.75 -12.37 -28.13
N LYS A 171 -14.86 -13.10 -28.26
CA LYS A 171 -16.09 -12.59 -28.88
C LYS A 171 -16.68 -11.43 -28.09
N ASP A 172 -16.54 -11.45 -26.76
CA ASP A 172 -17.02 -10.39 -25.89
C ASP A 172 -16.17 -9.14 -26.03
N ILE A 173 -14.85 -9.30 -26.07
CA ILE A 173 -13.91 -8.19 -26.33
C ILE A 173 -14.21 -7.53 -27.69
N ASP A 174 -14.37 -8.34 -28.75
CA ASP A 174 -14.69 -7.84 -30.09
C ASP A 174 -16.09 -7.24 -30.16
N GLY A 175 -17.05 -7.77 -29.41
CA GLY A 175 -18.40 -7.24 -29.28
C GLY A 175 -18.44 -5.87 -28.61
N ILE A 176 -17.81 -5.76 -27.43
CA ILE A 176 -17.70 -4.52 -26.66
C ILE A 176 -16.96 -3.44 -27.46
N SER A 177 -15.96 -3.81 -28.28
CA SER A 177 -15.25 -2.86 -29.16
C SER A 177 -16.15 -2.11 -30.15
N LYS A 178 -17.39 -2.58 -30.39
CA LYS A 178 -18.38 -1.94 -31.27
C LYS A 178 -19.21 -0.86 -30.56
N LEU A 179 -19.16 -0.81 -29.23
CA LEU A 179 -19.87 0.17 -28.39
C LEU A 179 -19.07 1.50 -28.35
N THR A 180 -18.89 2.14 -29.50
CA THR A 180 -17.99 3.30 -29.67
C THR A 180 -18.44 4.57 -28.95
N ASN A 181 -19.61 4.57 -28.32
CA ASN A 181 -20.11 5.65 -27.47
C ASN A 181 -19.64 5.58 -26.02
N LEU A 182 -19.01 4.47 -25.60
CA LEU A 182 -18.53 4.29 -24.24
C LEU A 182 -17.55 5.40 -23.83
N LYS A 183 -17.85 5.99 -22.67
CA LYS A 183 -17.05 6.93 -21.89
C LYS A 183 -16.45 6.24 -20.66
N GLU A 184 -17.13 5.23 -20.13
CA GLU A 184 -16.67 4.42 -19.02
C GLU A 184 -16.81 2.92 -19.32
N LEU A 185 -15.76 2.17 -19.00
CA LEU A 185 -15.74 0.72 -19.08
C LEU A 185 -15.09 0.14 -17.83
N ILE A 186 -15.82 -0.73 -17.15
CA ILE A 186 -15.37 -1.40 -15.94
C ILE A 186 -15.39 -2.90 -16.18
N PHE A 187 -14.19 -3.50 -16.10
CA PHE A 187 -14.01 -4.93 -15.96
C PHE A 187 -13.42 -5.20 -14.58
N TYR A 188 -14.11 -6.02 -13.79
CA TYR A 188 -13.67 -6.38 -12.46
C TYR A 188 -13.81 -7.89 -12.27
N GLN A 189 -12.81 -8.52 -11.65
CA GLN A 189 -12.90 -9.88 -11.14
C GLN A 189 -12.51 -9.90 -9.67
N ASP A 190 -13.21 -10.67 -8.87
CA ASP A 190 -12.79 -11.01 -7.51
C ASP A 190 -11.70 -12.09 -7.51
N GLU A 191 -10.98 -12.17 -6.38
CA GLU A 191 -9.87 -13.13 -6.20
C GLU A 191 -10.30 -14.60 -6.25
N THR A 192 -11.60 -14.86 -6.05
CA THR A 192 -12.19 -16.20 -6.02
C THR A 192 -12.53 -16.72 -7.42
N ASN A 193 -12.81 -15.84 -8.39
CA ASN A 193 -13.08 -16.19 -9.78
C ASN A 193 -11.80 -16.20 -10.64
N GLN A 194 -10.87 -17.12 -10.34
CA GLN A 194 -9.72 -17.37 -11.22
C GLN A 194 -10.19 -17.82 -12.62
N ILE A 195 -10.03 -16.92 -13.59
CA ILE A 195 -10.33 -17.15 -15.01
C ILE A 195 -9.04 -16.92 -15.79
N SER A 196 -8.69 -17.87 -16.65
CA SER A 196 -7.55 -17.70 -17.56
C SER A 196 -7.98 -16.80 -18.71
N THR A 197 -7.67 -15.49 -18.61
CA THR A 197 -7.69 -14.57 -19.76
C THR A 197 -6.38 -14.63 -20.56
N GLU A 198 -5.53 -15.63 -20.33
CA GLU A 198 -4.16 -15.73 -20.86
C GLU A 198 -4.08 -15.75 -22.39
N ASN A 199 -5.21 -15.94 -23.09
CA ASN A 199 -5.27 -16.03 -24.54
C ASN A 199 -6.21 -14.98 -25.19
N LEU A 200 -6.64 -13.94 -24.48
CA LEU A 200 -7.48 -12.89 -25.05
C LEU A 200 -6.63 -11.77 -25.70
N ASP A 201 -7.01 -11.38 -26.91
CA ASP A 201 -6.50 -10.19 -27.59
C ASP A 201 -7.41 -8.99 -27.34
N PHE A 202 -6.90 -8.03 -26.58
CA PHE A 202 -7.60 -6.78 -26.25
C PHE A 202 -7.38 -5.66 -27.28
N SER A 203 -6.67 -5.93 -28.38
CA SER A 203 -6.29 -4.91 -29.36
C SER A 203 -7.49 -4.19 -30.00
N SER A 204 -8.65 -4.85 -30.12
CA SER A 204 -9.87 -4.28 -30.69
C SER A 204 -10.47 -3.16 -29.83
N LEU A 205 -10.21 -3.14 -28.51
CA LEU A 205 -10.71 -2.12 -27.59
C LEU A 205 -10.12 -0.72 -27.86
N LYS A 206 -9.06 -0.59 -28.68
CA LYS A 206 -8.58 0.72 -29.17
C LYS A 206 -9.65 1.53 -29.91
N ASN A 207 -10.70 0.87 -30.40
CA ASN A 207 -11.82 1.51 -31.11
C ASN A 207 -12.68 2.39 -30.19
N LEU A 208 -12.58 2.21 -28.86
CA LEU A 208 -13.35 2.94 -27.85
C LEU A 208 -12.77 4.34 -27.60
N THR A 209 -12.65 5.13 -28.66
CA THR A 209 -11.97 6.44 -28.68
C THR A 209 -12.60 7.53 -27.80
N LYS A 210 -13.81 7.30 -27.29
CA LYS A 210 -14.52 8.19 -26.37
C LYS A 210 -14.27 7.88 -24.89
N LEU A 211 -13.60 6.78 -24.56
CA LEU A 211 -13.31 6.40 -23.17
C LEU A 211 -12.53 7.49 -22.45
N THR A 212 -13.07 7.89 -21.30
CA THR A 212 -12.46 8.80 -20.34
C THR A 212 -12.08 8.09 -19.06
N SER A 213 -12.82 7.03 -18.68
CA SER A 213 -12.57 6.19 -17.51
C SER A 213 -12.44 4.72 -17.93
N LEU A 214 -11.40 4.04 -17.41
CA LEU A 214 -11.18 2.62 -17.62
C LEU A 214 -10.75 1.96 -16.30
N VAL A 215 -11.53 0.96 -15.88
CA VAL A 215 -11.21 0.12 -14.71
C VAL A 215 -10.95 -1.29 -15.20
N LEU A 216 -9.74 -1.79 -14.94
CA LEU A 216 -9.34 -3.16 -15.23
C LEU A 216 -8.78 -3.77 -13.95
N TYR A 217 -9.60 -4.52 -13.25
CA TYR A 217 -9.20 -5.21 -12.02
C TYR A 217 -9.16 -6.70 -12.29
N GLN A 218 -7.97 -7.29 -12.12
CA GLN A 218 -7.72 -8.71 -12.40
C GLN A 218 -8.22 -9.09 -13.80
N PHE A 219 -7.86 -8.27 -14.79
CA PHE A 219 -8.36 -8.43 -16.17
C PHE A 219 -7.37 -9.20 -17.05
N SER A 220 -6.08 -8.94 -16.87
CA SER A 220 -5.01 -9.52 -17.67
C SER A 220 -3.77 -9.75 -16.82
N LYS A 221 -2.92 -10.67 -17.27
CA LYS A 221 -1.59 -10.90 -16.68
C LYS A 221 -0.68 -9.69 -16.89
N ASP A 222 -0.62 -9.21 -18.13
CA ASP A 222 0.23 -8.10 -18.55
C ASP A 222 -0.59 -6.85 -18.88
N TYR A 223 0.06 -5.67 -18.81
CA TYR A 223 -0.53 -4.40 -19.19
C TYR A 223 -0.96 -4.35 -20.66
N PRO A 224 -2.27 -4.18 -20.97
CA PRO A 224 -2.75 -4.11 -22.33
C PRO A 224 -2.32 -2.81 -23.03
N LYS A 225 -1.46 -2.92 -24.05
CA LYS A 225 -0.90 -1.75 -24.74
C LYS A 225 -1.91 -0.88 -25.49
N PHE A 226 -3.11 -1.40 -25.78
CA PHE A 226 -4.16 -0.61 -26.44
C PHE A 226 -4.58 0.61 -25.59
N ILE A 227 -4.43 0.54 -24.26
CA ILE A 227 -4.82 1.62 -23.33
C ILE A 227 -4.10 2.93 -23.71
N ASN A 228 -2.84 2.83 -24.16
CA ASN A 228 -2.03 3.97 -24.58
C ASN A 228 -2.52 4.67 -25.86
N THR A 229 -3.41 4.01 -26.60
CA THR A 229 -3.97 4.54 -27.85
C THR A 229 -5.28 5.31 -27.63
N LEU A 230 -5.81 5.30 -26.40
CA LEU A 230 -7.07 5.96 -26.06
C LEU A 230 -6.84 7.47 -25.89
N PRO A 231 -7.35 8.32 -26.81
CA PRO A 231 -6.95 9.73 -26.87
C PRO A 231 -7.55 10.59 -25.75
N LYS A 232 -8.64 10.14 -25.13
CA LYS A 232 -9.42 10.88 -24.13
C LYS A 232 -9.33 10.29 -22.72
N LEU A 233 -8.49 9.27 -22.52
CA LEU A 233 -8.40 8.60 -21.23
C LEU A 233 -7.83 9.56 -20.18
N LYS A 234 -8.60 9.75 -19.10
CA LYS A 234 -8.28 10.63 -17.98
C LYS A 234 -8.16 9.86 -16.67
N GLU A 235 -8.89 8.76 -16.55
CA GLU A 235 -8.92 7.96 -15.33
C GLU A 235 -8.60 6.51 -15.66
N LEU A 236 -7.62 5.96 -14.94
CA LEU A 236 -7.21 4.57 -15.08
C LEU A 236 -7.12 3.93 -13.70
N GLN A 237 -7.85 2.85 -13.51
CA GLN A 237 -7.68 1.95 -12.38
C GLN A 237 -7.21 0.60 -12.90
N TYR A 238 -6.08 0.11 -12.38
CA TYR A 238 -5.44 -1.06 -12.95
C TYR A 238 -4.82 -1.98 -11.88
N LYS A 239 -5.24 -3.25 -11.90
CA LYS A 239 -4.66 -4.33 -11.09
C LYS A 239 -4.60 -5.61 -11.94
N THR A 240 -3.46 -6.30 -11.92
CA THR A 240 -3.27 -7.60 -12.60
C THR A 240 -3.56 -8.77 -11.67
N TYR A 241 -3.65 -9.99 -12.22
CA TYR A 241 -3.71 -11.22 -11.42
C TYR A 241 -2.43 -11.48 -10.61
N GLU A 242 -1.26 -11.13 -11.15
CA GLU A 242 0.03 -11.35 -10.49
C GLU A 242 0.48 -10.18 -9.61
N GLU A 243 -0.34 -9.14 -9.54
CA GLU A 243 -0.09 -7.86 -8.87
C GLU A 243 1.16 -7.13 -9.40
N LEU A 244 1.02 -5.82 -9.66
CA LEU A 244 2.11 -5.06 -10.24
C LEU A 244 3.27 -4.91 -9.25
N LYS A 245 4.46 -5.38 -9.64
CA LYS A 245 5.72 -5.10 -8.92
C LYS A 245 6.35 -3.77 -9.35
N THR A 246 6.07 -3.34 -10.57
CA THR A 246 6.56 -2.09 -11.16
C THR A 246 5.49 -1.51 -12.07
N ILE A 247 5.44 -0.18 -12.20
CA ILE A 247 4.57 0.49 -13.17
C ILE A 247 5.13 0.26 -14.59
N PRO A 248 4.35 -0.28 -15.54
CA PRO A 248 4.79 -0.48 -16.92
C PRO A 248 5.15 0.83 -17.62
N ASP A 249 6.29 0.88 -18.33
CA ASP A 249 6.72 2.07 -19.08
C ASP A 249 5.68 2.57 -20.07
N ASP A 250 4.90 1.65 -20.63
CA ASP A 250 3.81 1.95 -21.55
C ASP A 250 2.71 2.77 -20.86
N MET A 251 2.34 2.47 -19.61
CA MET A 251 1.34 3.23 -18.84
C MET A 251 1.78 4.70 -18.59
N LEU A 252 3.10 4.92 -18.49
CA LEU A 252 3.70 6.24 -18.28
C LEU A 252 3.71 7.13 -19.54
N LYS A 253 3.05 6.70 -20.62
CA LYS A 253 2.84 7.48 -21.85
C LYS A 253 1.46 8.17 -21.88
N LEU A 254 0.63 7.93 -20.88
CA LEU A 254 -0.72 8.51 -20.77
C LEU A 254 -0.66 9.97 -20.29
N GLU A 255 -0.17 10.88 -21.13
CA GLU A 255 0.09 12.29 -20.74
C GLU A 255 -1.16 13.05 -20.28
N ASN A 256 -2.36 12.64 -20.73
CA ASN A 256 -3.63 13.29 -20.38
C ASN A 256 -4.27 12.72 -19.10
N LEU A 257 -3.63 11.75 -18.45
CA LEU A 257 -4.18 11.10 -17.27
C LEU A 257 -4.26 12.08 -16.09
N GLU A 258 -5.43 12.16 -15.48
CA GLU A 258 -5.75 13.01 -14.33
C GLU A 258 -5.90 12.17 -13.04
N SER A 259 -6.31 10.90 -13.14
CA SER A 259 -6.47 9.99 -12.00
C SER A 259 -5.85 8.62 -12.30
N LEU A 260 -5.01 8.15 -11.38
CA LEU A 260 -4.37 6.83 -11.47
C LEU A 260 -4.55 6.07 -10.15
N ASN A 261 -5.24 4.94 -10.21
CA ASN A 261 -5.39 4.02 -9.10
C ASN A 261 -4.61 2.73 -9.38
N LEU A 262 -3.58 2.50 -8.56
CA LEU A 262 -2.76 1.29 -8.53
C LEU A 262 -2.76 0.67 -7.14
N SER A 263 -3.84 0.84 -6.38
CA SER A 263 -4.00 0.27 -5.04
C SER A 263 -3.96 -1.26 -5.05
N ASN A 264 -3.59 -1.84 -3.91
CA ASN A 264 -3.55 -3.28 -3.65
C ASN A 264 -2.72 -4.03 -4.70
N ASN A 265 -1.52 -3.51 -4.99
CA ASN A 265 -0.50 -4.15 -5.83
C ASN A 265 0.76 -4.44 -4.98
N HIS A 266 1.86 -4.78 -5.63
CA HIS A 266 3.16 -5.05 -4.99
C HIS A 266 4.22 -3.99 -5.32
N LEU A 267 3.80 -2.75 -5.59
CA LEU A 267 4.71 -1.66 -5.93
C LEU A 267 5.54 -1.29 -4.71
N SER A 268 6.82 -1.04 -4.92
CA SER A 268 7.75 -0.60 -3.85
C SER A 268 8.53 0.67 -4.22
N SER A 269 8.35 1.17 -5.43
CA SER A 269 8.98 2.39 -5.93
C SER A 269 8.17 3.00 -7.08
N LEU A 270 8.37 4.29 -7.33
CA LEU A 270 7.88 4.96 -8.54
C LEU A 270 9.05 5.14 -9.52
N PRO A 271 8.86 4.88 -10.83
CA PRO A 271 9.91 5.10 -11.83
C PRO A 271 10.07 6.60 -12.15
N ASN A 272 11.28 7.01 -12.53
CA ASN A 272 11.56 8.40 -12.95
C ASN A 272 10.67 8.89 -14.10
N ASN A 273 10.15 7.99 -14.93
CA ASN A 273 9.24 8.30 -16.03
C ASN A 273 7.84 8.73 -15.56
N ILE A 274 7.51 8.63 -14.27
CA ILE A 274 6.26 9.14 -13.69
C ILE A 274 6.06 10.64 -13.98
N LYS A 275 7.16 11.39 -14.18
CA LYS A 275 7.16 12.80 -14.60
C LYS A 275 6.36 13.08 -15.88
N ASN A 276 6.12 12.07 -16.71
CA ASN A 276 5.33 12.21 -17.94
C ASN A 276 3.83 12.39 -17.64
N LEU A 277 3.35 11.92 -16.48
CA LEU A 277 1.97 12.07 -16.02
C LEU A 277 1.77 13.46 -15.38
N LYS A 278 2.17 14.51 -16.09
CA LYS A 278 2.17 15.91 -15.62
C LYS A 278 0.79 16.45 -15.26
N ASN A 279 -0.28 15.87 -15.81
CA ASN A 279 -1.67 16.27 -15.56
C ASN A 279 -2.31 15.51 -14.40
N LEU A 280 -1.57 14.61 -13.74
CA LEU A 280 -2.10 13.78 -12.67
C LEU A 280 -2.47 14.63 -11.46
N LYS A 281 -3.73 14.49 -11.04
CA LYS A 281 -4.35 15.15 -9.88
C LYS A 281 -4.60 14.17 -8.75
N LYS A 282 -4.89 12.90 -9.06
CA LYS A 282 -5.15 11.87 -8.07
C LYS A 282 -4.24 10.68 -8.27
N LEU A 283 -3.55 10.26 -7.22
CA LEU A 283 -2.69 9.09 -7.22
C LEU A 283 -3.01 8.23 -6.01
N ASN A 284 -3.58 7.05 -6.27
CA ASN A 284 -3.86 6.05 -5.24
C ASN A 284 -2.88 4.89 -5.30
N LEU A 285 -2.07 4.74 -4.26
CA LEU A 285 -1.06 3.71 -4.04
C LEU A 285 -1.33 2.94 -2.73
N LEU A 286 -2.57 2.97 -2.22
CA LEU A 286 -3.01 2.23 -1.05
C LEU A 286 -2.62 0.75 -1.15
N GLY A 287 -2.23 0.11 -0.04
CA GLY A 287 -2.07 -1.34 -0.01
C GLY A 287 -0.92 -1.85 -0.89
N ASN A 288 0.22 -1.15 -0.89
CA ASN A 288 1.41 -1.54 -1.64
C ASN A 288 2.59 -1.82 -0.68
N ASN A 289 3.80 -1.97 -1.22
CA ASN A 289 5.02 -2.30 -0.49
C ASN A 289 6.00 -1.11 -0.39
N PHE A 290 5.51 0.13 -0.36
CA PHE A 290 6.38 1.31 -0.23
C PHE A 290 6.94 1.40 1.20
N SER A 291 8.28 1.36 1.33
CA SER A 291 8.98 1.56 2.60
C SER A 291 9.38 3.01 2.88
N LYS A 292 9.24 3.88 1.88
CA LYS A 292 9.46 5.32 1.96
C LYS A 292 8.52 6.04 1.01
N ILE A 293 8.23 7.30 1.31
CA ILE A 293 7.59 8.21 0.37
C ILE A 293 8.58 8.45 -0.81
N PRO A 294 8.20 8.13 -2.07
CA PRO A 294 9.13 8.19 -3.21
C PRO A 294 9.55 9.61 -3.59
N ASP A 295 10.84 9.80 -3.89
CA ASP A 295 11.39 11.10 -4.31
C ASP A 295 10.85 11.56 -5.66
N GLU A 296 10.37 10.61 -6.49
CA GLU A 296 9.79 10.87 -7.80
C GLU A 296 8.44 11.60 -7.74
N LEU A 297 7.78 11.65 -6.57
CA LEU A 297 6.57 12.45 -6.37
C LEU A 297 6.80 13.93 -6.65
N LYS A 298 8.04 14.44 -6.54
CA LYS A 298 8.38 15.84 -6.84
C LYS A 298 8.05 16.29 -8.26
N TYR A 299 7.86 15.35 -9.19
CA TYR A 299 7.49 15.66 -10.56
C TYR A 299 5.98 15.86 -10.75
N LEU A 300 5.15 15.42 -9.79
CA LEU A 300 3.68 15.44 -9.86
C LEU A 300 3.13 16.67 -9.12
N THR A 301 3.56 17.87 -9.51
CA THR A 301 3.21 19.10 -8.78
C THR A 301 1.74 19.52 -8.90
N ASN A 302 0.99 18.94 -9.84
CA ASN A 302 -0.46 19.13 -9.98
C ASN A 302 -1.31 18.18 -9.11
N LEU A 303 -0.66 17.32 -8.32
CA LEU A 303 -1.33 16.35 -7.48
C LEU A 303 -2.12 17.06 -6.37
N LYS A 304 -3.40 16.71 -6.28
CA LYS A 304 -4.38 17.15 -5.28
C LYS A 304 -4.65 16.07 -4.26
N GLU A 305 -4.69 14.80 -4.68
CA GLU A 305 -4.98 13.69 -3.77
C GLU A 305 -3.87 12.64 -3.88
N LEU A 306 -3.24 12.34 -2.75
CA LEU A 306 -2.22 11.30 -2.62
C LEU A 306 -2.64 10.31 -1.53
N ASN A 307 -2.88 9.07 -1.93
CA ASN A 307 -3.11 7.98 -1.00
C ASN A 307 -1.91 7.02 -1.00
N LEU A 308 -1.27 6.90 0.16
CA LEU A 308 -0.16 5.99 0.47
C LEU A 308 -0.48 5.12 1.69
N SER A 309 -1.74 5.00 2.10
CA SER A 309 -2.11 4.18 3.27
C SER A 309 -1.89 2.70 3.05
N HIS A 310 -1.87 1.92 4.13
CA HIS A 310 -1.62 0.47 4.09
C HIS A 310 -0.31 0.12 3.35
N ASN A 311 0.76 0.84 3.64
CA ASN A 311 2.10 0.57 3.16
C ASN A 311 3.04 0.28 4.36
N ILE A 312 4.35 0.27 4.15
CA ILE A 312 5.36 0.04 5.19
C ILE A 312 6.28 1.25 5.36
N ILE A 313 5.75 2.46 5.16
CA ILE A 313 6.49 3.73 5.23
C ILE A 313 6.89 4.01 6.68
N GLU A 314 8.19 4.17 6.94
CA GLU A 314 8.70 4.36 8.31
C GLU A 314 8.91 5.84 8.70
N LYS A 315 8.95 6.75 7.72
CA LYS A 315 9.32 8.16 7.92
C LYS A 315 8.61 9.09 6.96
N PHE A 316 8.48 10.35 7.37
CA PHE A 316 8.11 11.42 6.45
C PHE A 316 9.25 11.72 5.47
N SER A 317 8.96 12.49 4.43
CA SER A 317 9.94 12.94 3.45
C SER A 317 9.65 14.37 3.01
N ASP A 318 10.70 15.19 2.89
CA ASP A 318 10.62 16.57 2.40
C ASP A 318 10.11 16.66 0.95
N VAL A 319 10.06 15.53 0.21
CA VAL A 319 9.42 15.50 -1.12
C VAL A 319 7.98 15.99 -1.08
N LEU A 320 7.26 15.77 0.02
CA LEU A 320 5.89 16.25 0.20
C LEU A 320 5.79 17.78 0.12
N GLU A 321 6.86 18.51 0.49
CA GLU A 321 6.90 19.97 0.37
C GLU A 321 6.71 20.43 -1.07
N SER A 322 7.10 19.63 -2.06
CA SER A 322 6.96 19.97 -3.48
C SER A 322 5.52 19.90 -4.02
N LEU A 323 4.61 19.22 -3.31
CA LEU A 323 3.23 19.00 -3.73
C LEU A 323 2.33 20.19 -3.30
N LYS A 324 2.59 21.37 -3.85
CA LYS A 324 1.95 22.64 -3.43
C LYS A 324 0.43 22.72 -3.67
N ASN A 325 -0.11 21.85 -4.53
CA ASN A 325 -1.54 21.74 -4.84
C ASN A 325 -2.24 20.60 -4.07
N LEU A 326 -1.54 19.94 -3.13
CA LEU A 326 -2.09 18.82 -2.40
C LEU A 326 -3.22 19.28 -1.48
N GLU A 327 -4.37 18.63 -1.63
CA GLU A 327 -5.62 18.84 -0.89
C GLU A 327 -5.84 17.70 0.11
N VAL A 328 -5.54 16.46 -0.28
CA VAL A 328 -5.71 15.26 0.56
C VAL A 328 -4.41 14.46 0.62
N LEU A 329 -3.95 14.17 1.83
CA LEU A 329 -2.82 13.27 2.10
C LEU A 329 -3.24 12.15 3.05
N ASP A 330 -3.28 10.92 2.53
CA ASP A 330 -3.54 9.72 3.34
C ASP A 330 -2.26 8.88 3.51
N LEU A 331 -1.84 8.73 4.77
CA LEU A 331 -0.69 7.93 5.22
C LEU A 331 -1.10 6.98 6.36
N GLU A 332 -2.38 6.64 6.50
CA GLU A 332 -2.83 5.70 7.54
C GLU A 332 -2.22 4.30 7.38
N TYR A 333 -2.24 3.52 8.45
CA TYR A 333 -1.80 2.11 8.41
C TYR A 333 -0.39 1.94 7.81
N ASN A 334 0.56 2.73 8.29
CA ASN A 334 1.98 2.67 7.91
C ASN A 334 2.86 2.42 9.15
N GLY A 335 4.18 2.48 8.98
CA GLY A 335 5.17 2.27 10.03
C GLY A 335 5.78 3.55 10.61
N ILE A 336 5.15 4.72 10.43
CA ILE A 336 5.81 6.01 10.68
C ILE A 336 6.17 6.17 12.16
N ASP A 337 7.47 6.37 12.43
CA ASP A 337 8.05 6.64 13.75
C ASP A 337 9.00 7.85 13.65
N ASP A 338 8.40 9.03 13.48
CA ASP A 338 9.10 10.24 13.04
C ASP A 338 8.41 11.51 13.57
N GLU A 339 9.13 12.64 13.52
CA GLU A 339 8.58 13.95 13.88
C GLU A 339 7.67 14.47 12.75
N LEU A 340 6.51 15.02 13.13
CA LEU A 340 5.55 15.60 12.19
C LEU A 340 6.17 16.84 11.52
N PRO A 341 6.34 16.89 10.18
CA PRO A 341 7.11 17.96 9.56
C PRO A 341 6.36 19.30 9.52
N ASP A 342 7.05 20.37 9.97
CA ASP A 342 6.52 21.74 9.98
C ASP A 342 6.09 22.26 8.59
N PHE A 343 6.72 21.78 7.50
CA PHE A 343 6.38 22.24 6.15
C PHE A 343 4.94 21.91 5.76
N LEU A 344 4.29 20.91 6.39
CA LEU A 344 2.88 20.59 6.16
C LEU A 344 1.97 21.77 6.54
N ASN A 345 2.41 22.63 7.46
CA ASN A 345 1.71 23.88 7.80
C ASN A 345 1.71 24.90 6.66
N ASN A 346 2.61 24.77 5.69
CA ASN A 346 2.78 25.70 4.56
C ASN A 346 2.10 25.21 3.27
N LEU A 347 1.48 24.02 3.28
CA LEU A 347 0.70 23.53 2.13
C LEU A 347 -0.67 24.20 2.12
N SER A 348 -0.79 25.33 1.41
CA SER A 348 -1.95 26.21 1.46
C SER A 348 -3.27 25.60 0.98
N HIS A 349 -3.22 24.47 0.29
CA HIS A 349 -4.41 23.76 -0.20
C HIS A 349 -4.74 22.50 0.62
N LEU A 350 -3.90 22.11 1.58
CA LEU A 350 -4.09 20.85 2.31
C LEU A 350 -5.30 20.95 3.22
N GLU A 351 -6.37 20.23 2.86
CA GLU A 351 -7.65 20.21 3.55
C GLU A 351 -7.81 18.98 4.44
N GLU A 352 -7.26 17.84 4.03
CA GLU A 352 -7.42 16.59 4.75
C GLU A 352 -6.09 15.87 4.91
N ILE A 353 -5.81 15.43 6.15
CA ILE A 353 -4.65 14.62 6.46
C ILE A 353 -5.03 13.44 7.36
N TYR A 354 -4.67 12.23 6.93
CA TYR A 354 -4.96 11.00 7.64
C TYR A 354 -3.65 10.32 8.06
N LEU A 355 -3.41 10.23 9.37
CA LEU A 355 -2.16 9.76 9.98
C LEU A 355 -2.36 8.66 11.02
N SER A 356 -3.59 8.20 11.24
CA SER A 356 -3.89 7.15 12.20
C SER A 356 -3.17 5.83 11.91
N ARG A 357 -2.97 5.02 12.95
CA ARG A 357 -2.40 3.65 12.85
C ARG A 357 -1.01 3.61 12.20
N ASN A 358 -0.17 4.56 12.56
CA ASN A 358 1.27 4.56 12.43
C ASN A 358 1.93 4.10 13.74
N LYS A 359 3.26 3.95 13.73
CA LYS A 359 3.99 3.45 14.90
C LYS A 359 4.03 4.47 16.03
N ASN A 360 4.54 5.68 15.77
CA ASN A 360 4.54 6.79 16.73
C ASN A 360 4.92 8.12 16.04
N ILE A 361 3.96 8.98 15.79
CA ILE A 361 4.22 10.32 15.25
C ILE A 361 4.52 11.27 16.42
N LYS A 362 5.55 12.10 16.30
CA LYS A 362 6.04 12.94 17.40
C LYS A 362 5.93 14.43 17.07
N GLY A 363 5.97 15.27 18.11
CA GLY A 363 6.13 16.72 17.96
C GLY A 363 4.84 17.50 18.20
N ARG A 364 4.65 18.59 17.47
CA ARG A 364 3.49 19.49 17.62
C ARG A 364 2.42 19.17 16.59
N THR A 365 1.14 19.31 16.95
CA THR A 365 0.06 19.21 15.97
C THR A 365 0.11 20.34 14.93
N LEU A 366 -0.46 20.09 13.75
CA LEU A 366 -0.44 21.03 12.63
C LEU A 366 -1.30 22.28 12.92
N THR A 367 -0.81 23.42 12.46
CA THR A 367 -1.46 24.73 12.51
C THR A 367 -1.86 25.23 11.11
N ASN A 368 -1.88 24.34 10.12
CA ASN A 368 -2.30 24.67 8.76
C ASN A 368 -3.74 25.18 8.78
N LYS A 369 -3.97 26.38 8.21
CA LYS A 369 -5.28 27.05 8.22
C LYS A 369 -6.30 26.45 7.26
N SER A 370 -5.84 25.67 6.28
CA SER A 370 -6.70 25.05 5.26
C SER A 370 -7.24 23.69 5.72
N LEU A 371 -6.65 23.09 6.76
CA LEU A 371 -7.07 21.78 7.28
C LEU A 371 -8.50 21.84 7.82
N LYS A 372 -9.32 20.93 7.32
CA LYS A 372 -10.70 20.65 7.72
C LYS A 372 -10.79 19.31 8.46
N VAL A 373 -10.00 18.33 8.02
CA VAL A 373 -9.95 16.98 8.60
C VAL A 373 -8.52 16.64 8.98
N CYS A 374 -8.32 16.21 10.23
CA CYS A 374 -7.06 15.66 10.69
C CYS A 374 -7.32 14.43 11.55
N GLU A 375 -6.86 13.27 11.09
CA GLU A 375 -7.01 12.01 11.82
C GLU A 375 -5.66 11.57 12.41
N PHE A 376 -5.58 11.55 13.75
CA PHE A 376 -4.40 11.11 14.50
C PHE A 376 -4.77 10.01 15.48
N SER A 377 -3.82 9.13 15.81
CA SER A 377 -3.99 8.22 16.95
C SER A 377 -3.71 8.96 18.26
N THR A 378 -4.58 8.81 19.26
CA THR A 378 -4.37 9.37 20.62
C THR A 378 -3.17 8.76 21.35
N SER A 379 -2.55 7.71 20.81
CA SER A 379 -1.38 7.04 21.37
C SER A 379 -0.04 7.64 20.94
N TYR A 380 -0.04 8.70 20.13
CA TYR A 380 1.17 9.33 19.61
C TYR A 380 1.82 10.29 20.61
N ASP A 381 3.14 10.45 20.53
CA ASP A 381 3.91 11.46 21.28
C ASP A 381 3.74 12.87 20.65
N LEU A 382 2.50 13.24 20.38
CA LEU A 382 2.10 14.56 19.90
C LEU A 382 1.61 15.41 21.06
N CYS A 383 1.79 16.71 20.93
CA CYS A 383 1.18 17.71 21.82
C CYS A 383 0.32 18.70 21.01
N LEU A 384 -0.74 19.23 21.62
CA LEU A 384 -1.61 20.22 20.98
C LEU A 384 -0.92 21.57 20.87
N ASP A 385 -0.69 22.04 19.65
CA ASP A 385 -0.38 23.45 19.41
C ASP A 385 -1.65 24.30 19.64
N PRO A 386 -1.58 25.42 20.39
CA PRO A 386 -2.74 26.26 20.65
C PRO A 386 -3.44 26.83 19.40
N LYS A 387 -2.74 26.86 18.26
CA LYS A 387 -3.27 27.34 16.97
C LYS A 387 -3.78 26.21 16.07
N THR A 388 -3.77 24.96 16.53
CA THR A 388 -4.26 23.84 15.74
C THR A 388 -5.76 23.97 15.48
N LEU A 389 -6.18 23.64 14.26
CA LEU A 389 -7.60 23.56 13.87
C LEU A 389 -8.13 22.12 13.98
N CYS A 390 -7.27 21.15 14.31
CA CYS A 390 -7.64 19.76 14.43
C CYS A 390 -8.35 19.53 15.78
N SER A 391 -9.68 19.55 15.79
CA SER A 391 -10.52 19.67 16.99
C SER A 391 -10.77 18.38 17.79
N ASN A 392 -10.31 17.22 17.31
CA ASN A 392 -10.71 15.91 17.84
C ASN A 392 -9.58 15.15 18.55
N ILE A 393 -8.73 15.85 19.31
CA ILE A 393 -7.46 15.28 19.76
C ILE A 393 -7.30 15.39 21.28
N LEU A 394 -7.18 14.24 21.94
CA LEU A 394 -6.83 14.09 23.36
C LEU A 394 -5.30 14.07 23.55
N PHE A 395 -4.60 15.15 23.18
CA PHE A 395 -3.18 15.33 23.53
C PHE A 395 -3.04 16.42 24.59
N ASP A 396 -1.98 16.33 25.39
CA ASP A 396 -1.60 17.42 26.29
C ASP A 396 -1.22 18.66 25.47
N GLN A 397 -1.48 19.85 26.01
CA GLN A 397 -0.98 21.08 25.40
C GLN A 397 0.55 21.01 25.28
N CYS A 398 1.07 21.44 24.13
CA CYS A 398 2.51 21.56 23.97
C CYS A 398 3.05 22.45 25.09
N LYS A 399 4.00 21.90 25.84
CA LYS A 399 4.82 22.74 26.71
C LYS A 399 5.52 23.71 25.80
N ASP A 400 5.20 24.98 25.94
CA ASP A 400 5.93 26.02 25.25
C ASP A 400 7.35 26.01 25.79
N ASP A 401 8.24 25.32 25.08
CA ASP A 401 9.69 25.57 25.13
C ASP A 401 10.04 26.99 24.60
N ASN A 402 9.01 27.79 24.30
CA ASN A 402 9.03 29.23 24.02
C ASN A 402 8.97 30.10 25.28
N GLU A 403 9.26 29.59 26.48
CA GLU A 403 10.11 30.43 27.32
C GLU A 403 11.48 30.47 26.65
N GLU A 404 11.75 31.58 25.98
CA GLU A 404 13.09 31.97 25.53
C GLU A 404 14.07 31.73 26.69
N LYS A 405 14.68 30.54 26.76
CA LYS A 405 15.54 30.17 27.90
C LYS A 405 16.61 31.23 28.03
N ILE A 406 16.54 32.04 29.08
CA ILE A 406 17.61 32.98 29.39
C ILE A 406 18.78 32.13 29.87
N SER A 407 19.88 32.18 29.12
CA SER A 407 21.13 31.50 29.42
C SER A 407 21.60 31.85 30.83
N THR A 408 21.64 30.84 31.71
CA THR A 408 22.15 30.96 33.08
C THR A 408 23.60 30.52 33.21
N ASP A 409 24.13 29.78 32.22
CA ASP A 409 25.51 29.29 32.18
C ASP A 409 26.44 30.12 31.29
N GLY A 410 25.91 31.15 30.63
CA GLY A 410 26.64 32.05 29.74
C GLY A 410 26.78 31.56 28.30
N THR A 411 26.17 30.43 27.92
CA THR A 411 26.12 29.93 26.54
C THR A 411 24.79 30.25 25.83
N CYS A 412 24.82 30.53 24.54
CA CYS A 412 23.65 30.97 23.76
C CYS A 412 23.64 30.41 22.34
N GLY A 413 22.47 30.41 21.71
CA GLY A 413 22.27 29.89 20.35
C GLY A 413 21.09 28.93 20.25
N LYS A 414 20.87 28.38 19.05
CA LYS A 414 19.80 27.40 18.77
C LYS A 414 19.93 26.19 19.73
N GLY A 415 18.90 25.96 20.54
CA GLY A 415 18.89 24.89 21.57
C GLY A 415 19.64 25.21 22.87
N LYS A 416 20.28 26.37 22.99
CA LYS A 416 21.00 26.85 24.18
C LYS A 416 20.31 28.03 24.89
N GLY A 417 19.49 28.79 24.17
CA GLY A 417 18.73 29.91 24.73
C GLY A 417 19.32 31.28 24.39
N LYS A 418 18.65 32.34 24.86
CA LYS A 418 19.05 33.75 24.65
C LYS A 418 19.94 34.24 25.77
N CYS A 419 20.74 35.26 25.51
CA CYS A 419 21.50 35.91 26.56
C CYS A 419 20.59 36.75 27.49
N PRO A 420 20.93 36.86 28.79
CA PRO A 420 20.27 37.78 29.71
C PRO A 420 20.30 39.22 29.21
N ASP A 421 19.38 40.05 29.70
CA ASP A 421 19.23 41.45 29.30
C ASP A 421 20.56 42.21 29.24
N ASP A 422 20.68 43.07 28.22
CA ASP A 422 21.87 43.84 27.83
C ASP A 422 23.09 43.03 27.31
N LYS A 423 22.99 41.70 27.17
CA LYS A 423 24.07 40.85 26.61
C LYS A 423 23.76 40.38 25.19
N CYS A 424 24.81 40.36 24.37
CA CYS A 424 24.77 39.81 23.03
C CYS A 424 25.26 38.37 22.98
N CYS A 425 24.64 37.56 22.12
CA CYS A 425 25.15 36.25 21.75
C CYS A 425 26.21 36.36 20.65
N SER A 426 27.47 36.08 20.99
CA SER A 426 28.56 36.06 20.02
C SER A 426 28.39 34.91 19.03
N LYS A 427 29.02 35.00 17.84
CA LYS A 427 29.09 33.90 16.86
C LYS A 427 29.66 32.57 17.39
N TYR A 428 30.29 32.59 18.55
CA TYR A 428 30.87 31.42 19.22
C TYR A 428 29.93 30.79 20.25
N GLY A 429 28.72 31.33 20.41
CA GLY A 429 27.70 30.79 21.31
C GLY A 429 27.89 31.18 22.77
N TYR A 430 28.45 32.37 23.05
CA TYR A 430 28.64 32.90 24.40
C TYR A 430 28.06 34.30 24.58
N CYS A 431 27.52 34.55 25.77
CA CYS A 431 26.90 35.81 26.18
C CYS A 431 27.91 36.83 26.71
N GLY A 432 27.87 38.06 26.19
CA GLY A 432 28.71 39.14 26.70
C GLY A 432 28.31 40.53 26.21
N THR A 433 28.88 41.54 26.84
CA THR A 433 28.63 42.97 26.55
C THR A 433 29.82 43.68 25.89
N THR A 434 30.97 43.01 25.75
CA THR A 434 32.19 43.63 25.23
C THR A 434 32.11 43.84 23.71
N ASP A 435 32.97 44.71 23.19
CA ASP A 435 33.16 44.94 21.75
C ASP A 435 33.36 43.64 20.96
N LYS A 436 34.01 42.64 21.57
CA LYS A 436 34.20 41.32 20.94
C LYS A 436 32.89 40.57 20.73
N HIS A 437 31.85 40.85 21.50
CA HIS A 437 30.50 40.27 21.36
C HIS A 437 29.61 41.17 20.49
N CYS A 438 29.70 42.49 20.66
CA CYS A 438 28.81 43.45 20.03
C CYS A 438 29.26 43.94 18.65
N LEU A 439 30.56 44.15 18.43
CA LEU A 439 31.11 44.68 17.18
C LEU A 439 31.51 43.59 16.18
N SER A 440 31.62 42.32 16.61
CA SER A 440 32.00 41.20 15.74
C SER A 440 30.83 40.47 15.08
N GLY A 441 29.60 40.98 15.26
CA GLY A 441 28.36 40.42 14.75
C GLY A 441 27.55 39.74 15.87
N CYS A 442 26.49 40.41 16.30
CA CYS A 442 25.55 39.86 17.27
C CYS A 442 24.55 38.92 16.60
N GLN A 443 24.37 37.72 17.14
CA GLN A 443 23.24 36.87 16.76
C GLN A 443 21.97 37.48 17.37
N SER A 444 21.30 38.36 16.63
CA SER A 444 20.19 39.20 17.11
C SER A 444 18.94 38.42 17.53
N GLU A 445 18.81 37.17 17.08
CA GLU A 445 17.80 36.22 17.53
C GLU A 445 18.08 35.67 18.94
N PHE A 446 19.31 35.77 19.46
CA PHE A 446 19.74 35.23 20.75
C PHE A 446 20.33 36.26 21.73
N GLY A 447 20.30 37.56 21.44
CA GLY A 447 20.75 38.61 22.36
C GLY A 447 20.78 40.01 21.71
N LYS A 448 20.92 41.07 22.52
CA LYS A 448 20.97 42.47 22.05
C LYS A 448 22.09 43.25 22.74
N CYS A 449 22.74 44.14 22.01
CA CYS A 449 23.71 45.08 22.58
C CYS A 449 23.02 46.37 23.00
N LYS A 450 23.41 46.92 24.15
CA LYS A 450 22.93 48.23 24.61
C LYS A 450 23.39 49.31 23.64
N GLN A 451 22.45 50.02 23.01
CA GLN A 451 22.78 51.23 22.26
C GLN A 451 23.17 52.31 23.28
N ALA A 452 24.41 52.79 23.19
CA ALA A 452 24.83 53.97 23.93
C ALA A 452 24.01 55.16 23.42
N THR A 453 23.25 55.79 24.32
CA THR A 453 22.66 57.11 24.09
C THR A 453 23.76 58.09 23.70
N THR A 454 23.60 58.67 22.52
CA THR A 454 24.45 59.73 21.99
C THR A 454 24.50 60.90 22.96
N THR A 455 25.69 61.19 23.49
CA THR A 455 26.03 62.53 23.95
C THR A 455 27.32 62.96 23.27
N THR A 456 27.18 63.95 22.41
CA THR A 456 28.23 64.65 21.69
C THR A 456 29.22 65.28 22.67
N THR A 457 30.51 64.96 22.56
CA THR A 457 31.56 65.93 22.92
C THR A 457 32.83 65.67 22.13
N THR A 458 33.18 66.69 21.35
CA THR A 458 34.37 66.84 20.52
C THR A 458 35.63 66.99 21.38
N LYS A 459 36.73 66.28 21.05
CA LYS A 459 38.12 66.81 21.11
C LYS A 459 39.16 65.84 20.50
N THR A 460 39.50 66.16 19.25
CA THR A 460 40.84 66.25 18.61
C THR A 460 42.09 65.54 19.17
N THR A 461 42.70 64.78 18.23
CA THR A 461 44.14 64.65 17.87
C THR A 461 45.15 64.01 18.83
N LYS A 462 45.83 62.93 18.40
CA LYS A 462 47.14 63.01 17.70
C LYS A 462 47.60 61.66 17.13
N LYS A 463 48.25 61.78 15.96
CA LYS A 463 48.97 60.78 15.18
C LYS A 463 50.44 60.78 15.61
N SER A 464 51.08 59.62 15.74
CA SER A 464 52.50 59.38 15.42
C SER A 464 52.74 57.85 15.36
N THR A 465 53.16 57.21 14.24
CA THR A 465 54.52 57.11 13.63
C THR A 465 55.63 56.75 14.62
N THR A 466 56.63 55.90 14.40
CA THR A 466 57.10 54.90 13.39
C THR A 466 58.21 54.12 14.15
N THR A 467 58.49 52.82 13.96
CA THR A 467 59.71 52.38 13.26
C THR A 467 59.84 50.88 13.04
N THR A 468 60.26 50.63 11.81
CA THR A 468 60.74 49.44 11.12
C THR A 468 62.09 48.94 11.66
N LYS A 469 62.29 47.62 11.68
CA LYS A 469 63.57 47.00 11.29
C LYS A 469 63.32 45.81 10.35
N THR A 470 63.86 45.98 9.14
CA THR A 470 64.19 45.06 8.04
C THR A 470 64.91 43.80 8.54
N LYS A 471 65.02 42.63 7.89
CA LYS A 471 64.85 42.07 6.53
C LYS A 471 64.85 40.54 6.81
N THR A 472 64.25 39.64 6.05
CA THR A 472 64.86 39.00 4.85
C THR A 472 63.88 37.95 4.34
N THR A 473 63.70 37.93 3.03
CA THR A 473 62.94 36.96 2.25
C THR A 473 63.53 35.56 2.35
N THR A 474 62.71 34.53 2.53
CA THR A 474 62.96 33.20 1.95
C THR A 474 61.66 32.40 1.89
N THR A 475 61.25 32.12 0.67
CA THR A 475 60.14 31.25 0.29
C THR A 475 60.50 29.81 0.67
N LYS A 476 59.75 29.18 1.57
CA LYS A 476 59.73 27.71 1.73
C LYS A 476 58.33 27.21 2.10
N THR A 477 57.80 26.41 1.19
CA THR A 477 56.68 25.47 1.32
C THR A 477 56.85 24.59 2.56
N LYS A 478 55.87 24.60 3.47
CA LYS A 478 55.78 23.67 4.60
C LYS A 478 54.62 22.71 4.40
N THR A 479 54.95 21.44 4.28
CA THR A 479 54.07 20.27 4.41
C THR A 479 53.61 20.14 5.86
N SER A 480 52.29 20.15 6.11
CA SER A 480 51.71 19.94 7.43
C SER A 480 51.46 18.45 7.69
N SER A 481 52.15 17.86 8.68
CA SER A 481 51.81 16.53 9.21
C SER A 481 50.61 16.62 10.14
N LYS A 482 49.57 15.81 9.91
CA LYS A 482 48.32 15.76 10.70
C LYS A 482 48.54 15.10 12.08
N PRO A 483 47.82 15.51 13.14
CA PRO A 483 47.98 14.96 14.50
C PRO A 483 47.59 13.47 14.58
N THR A 484 48.27 12.67 15.40
CA THR A 484 48.03 11.20 15.51
C THR A 484 46.96 10.89 16.56
N SER A 485 46.01 10.02 16.22
CA SER A 485 44.91 9.57 17.08
C SER A 485 45.39 8.74 18.28
N THR A 486 44.88 9.06 19.47
CA THR A 486 45.15 8.34 20.73
C THR A 486 43.92 7.60 21.28
N ASN A 487 42.74 7.83 20.69
CA ASN A 487 41.47 7.26 21.14
C ASN A 487 40.81 6.33 20.09
N GLY A 488 41.54 6.02 19.01
CA GLY A 488 41.08 5.12 17.94
C GLY A 488 40.14 5.74 16.92
N LYS A 489 39.80 7.04 17.04
CA LYS A 489 39.01 7.79 16.05
C LYS A 489 39.91 8.60 15.12
N CYS A 490 39.54 8.72 13.85
CA CYS A 490 40.37 9.34 12.80
C CYS A 490 39.52 10.03 11.72
N GLY A 491 40.13 10.89 10.91
CA GLY A 491 39.47 11.57 9.79
C GLY A 491 39.10 13.02 10.06
N LYS A 492 38.60 13.70 9.03
CA LYS A 492 38.31 15.15 9.03
C LYS A 492 37.32 15.58 10.14
N ASN A 493 36.42 14.68 10.54
CA ASN A 493 35.40 14.91 11.56
C ASN A 493 35.84 14.55 12.99
N ASN A 494 37.09 14.09 13.17
CA ASN A 494 37.67 13.73 14.45
C ASN A 494 39.00 14.49 14.65
N ASP A 495 38.91 15.83 14.69
CA ASP A 495 40.05 16.75 14.87
C ASP A 495 41.16 16.60 13.83
N ASN A 496 40.81 16.14 12.62
CA ASN A 496 41.74 15.94 11.50
C ASN A 496 42.88 14.96 11.84
N THR A 497 42.61 13.97 12.71
CA THR A 497 43.62 13.03 13.24
C THR A 497 43.87 11.82 12.32
N GLN A 498 45.12 11.35 12.26
CA GLN A 498 45.55 10.15 11.53
C GLN A 498 45.77 8.95 12.44
N CYS A 499 45.61 7.73 11.93
CA CYS A 499 45.80 6.51 12.70
C CYS A 499 47.28 6.20 12.99
N PRO A 500 47.61 5.69 14.18
CA PRO A 500 48.97 5.27 14.52
C PRO A 500 49.36 3.93 13.85
N ASN A 501 50.66 3.68 13.70
CA ASN A 501 51.25 2.35 13.43
C ASN A 501 50.68 1.59 12.21
N ASP A 502 50.78 2.16 11.00
CA ASP A 502 50.36 1.52 9.74
C ASP A 502 48.91 0.97 9.76
N GLN A 503 48.04 1.62 10.54
CA GLN A 503 46.62 1.35 10.58
C GLN A 503 45.87 2.23 9.57
N CYS A 504 44.77 1.70 9.07
CA CYS A 504 43.90 2.42 8.16
C CYS A 504 42.76 3.14 8.92
N CYS A 505 42.44 4.36 8.48
CA CYS A 505 41.23 5.04 8.89
C CYS A 505 40.04 4.61 8.03
N SER A 506 39.06 3.91 8.63
CA SER A 506 37.86 3.46 7.92
C SER A 506 36.96 4.63 7.50
N LYS A 507 36.05 4.39 6.55
CA LYS A 507 35.00 5.38 6.18
C LYS A 507 34.10 5.83 7.35
N TYR A 508 34.09 5.08 8.45
CA TYR A 508 33.33 5.40 9.66
C TYR A 508 34.15 6.16 10.72
N GLY A 509 35.41 6.52 10.41
CA GLY A 509 36.26 7.33 11.27
C GLY A 509 36.93 6.58 12.41
N TYR A 510 37.22 5.29 12.23
CA TYR A 510 37.93 4.45 13.21
C TYR A 510 39.18 3.79 12.64
N CYS A 511 40.23 3.65 13.46
CA CYS A 511 41.50 3.04 13.12
C CYS A 511 41.50 1.50 13.23
N GLY A 512 42.01 0.80 12.22
CA GLY A 512 42.14 -0.67 12.25
C GLY A 512 42.97 -1.26 11.11
N THR A 513 43.30 -2.55 11.21
CA THR A 513 44.15 -3.30 10.25
C THR A 513 43.43 -4.43 9.50
N THR A 514 42.14 -4.66 9.77
CA THR A 514 41.41 -5.78 9.16
C THR A 514 40.98 -5.49 7.73
N ASP A 515 40.61 -6.53 6.97
CA ASP A 515 40.07 -6.45 5.61
C ASP A 515 38.90 -5.47 5.48
N LYS A 516 38.06 -5.37 6.52
CA LYS A 516 36.96 -4.40 6.58
C LYS A 516 37.43 -2.94 6.58
N HIS A 517 38.64 -2.67 7.07
CA HIS A 517 39.27 -1.35 7.08
C HIS A 517 40.09 -1.10 5.81
N CYS A 518 40.79 -2.12 5.30
CA CYS A 518 41.73 -1.96 4.18
C CYS A 518 41.14 -2.22 2.78
N LEU A 519 40.11 -3.08 2.63
CA LEU A 519 39.57 -3.46 1.32
C LEU A 519 38.35 -2.65 0.87
N SER A 520 37.65 -1.94 1.78
CA SER A 520 36.36 -1.30 1.48
C SER A 520 36.26 0.23 1.70
N GLY A 521 37.38 0.91 1.96
CA GLY A 521 37.38 2.38 2.00
C GLY A 521 38.36 2.98 2.98
N CYS A 522 39.66 2.80 2.73
CA CYS A 522 40.69 3.46 3.52
C CYS A 522 40.79 4.95 3.16
N GLN A 523 40.63 5.82 4.15
CA GLN A 523 40.89 7.25 3.97
C GLN A 523 42.40 7.46 3.98
N SER A 524 43.01 7.44 2.79
CA SER A 524 44.47 7.46 2.58
C SER A 524 45.18 8.70 3.13
N GLU A 525 44.45 9.79 3.40
CA GLU A 525 44.99 10.97 4.06
C GLU A 525 45.09 10.88 5.59
N PHE A 526 44.55 9.81 6.19
CA PHE A 526 44.43 9.63 7.65
C PHE A 526 44.88 8.24 8.13
N GLY A 527 45.48 7.41 7.26
CA GLY A 527 46.02 6.09 7.60
C GLY A 527 46.56 5.37 6.37
N LYS A 528 47.33 4.28 6.57
CA LYS A 528 47.91 3.46 5.50
C LYS A 528 47.74 1.98 5.83
N CYS A 529 47.59 1.11 4.81
CA CYS A 529 47.55 -0.34 4.99
C CYS A 529 48.93 -0.94 4.71
N LYS A 530 49.36 -1.89 5.54
CA LYS A 530 50.60 -2.65 5.34
C LYS A 530 50.47 -3.53 4.08
N GLN A 531 51.26 -3.24 3.04
CA GLN A 531 51.35 -4.11 1.86
C GLN A 531 52.14 -5.38 2.25
N THR A 532 51.45 -6.52 2.36
CA THR A 532 52.08 -7.83 2.19
C THR A 532 52.16 -8.14 0.70
N THR A 533 53.38 -8.27 0.20
CA THR A 533 53.73 -8.72 -1.15
C THR A 533 52.96 -9.99 -1.52
N ILE A 534 52.09 -9.89 -2.53
CA ILE A 534 51.59 -11.03 -3.30
C ILE A 534 52.22 -10.92 -4.69
N THR A 535 53.13 -11.84 -4.96
CA THR A 535 53.74 -12.07 -6.27
C THR A 535 52.64 -12.43 -7.27
N THR A 536 52.45 -11.59 -8.27
CA THR A 536 51.59 -11.85 -9.43
C THR A 536 52.22 -12.91 -10.33
N THR A 537 51.52 -14.03 -10.54
CA THR A 537 51.76 -14.91 -11.69
C THR A 537 50.54 -14.88 -12.59
N THR A 538 50.63 -14.10 -13.67
CA THR A 538 49.69 -14.05 -14.78
C THR A 538 49.86 -15.31 -15.63
N LYS A 539 48.79 -16.05 -15.91
CA LYS A 539 48.76 -17.00 -17.04
C LYS A 539 47.52 -16.82 -17.90
N THR A 540 47.76 -16.20 -19.04
CA THR A 540 47.00 -16.21 -20.28
C THR A 540 46.85 -17.65 -20.80
N THR A 541 45.68 -18.00 -21.35
CA THR A 541 45.50 -19.25 -22.12
C THR A 541 45.10 -18.95 -23.55
N LYS A 542 45.99 -19.33 -24.48
CA LYS A 542 45.72 -19.51 -25.92
C LYS A 542 45.64 -21.01 -26.20
N THR A 543 44.72 -21.35 -27.09
CA THR A 543 44.41 -22.65 -27.72
C THR A 543 45.58 -23.31 -28.46
N THR A 544 45.76 -24.65 -28.30
CA THR A 544 45.86 -25.63 -29.41
C THR A 544 45.77 -27.13 -28.98
N LYS A 545 44.78 -27.83 -29.59
CA LYS A 545 44.69 -29.18 -30.19
C LYS A 545 45.35 -30.48 -29.61
N THR A 546 44.44 -31.44 -29.31
CA THR A 546 44.38 -32.92 -29.57
C THR A 546 45.41 -33.87 -28.94
N THR A 547 45.04 -35.04 -28.35
CA THR A 547 44.39 -36.23 -28.99
C THR A 547 43.60 -37.18 -28.04
N LYS A 548 42.50 -37.74 -28.60
CA LYS A 548 41.76 -39.02 -28.38
C LYS A 548 41.92 -39.83 -27.06
N LYS A 549 40.78 -40.26 -26.47
CA LYS A 549 40.05 -41.49 -26.87
C LYS A 549 38.62 -41.51 -26.29
N THR A 550 37.67 -41.90 -27.15
CA THR A 550 36.23 -41.98 -26.92
C THR A 550 35.81 -43.45 -26.91
N THR A 551 34.86 -43.83 -26.05
CA THR A 551 33.93 -44.92 -26.36
C THR A 551 32.53 -44.54 -25.86
N THR A 552 31.59 -44.54 -26.81
CA THR A 552 30.13 -44.37 -26.75
C THR A 552 29.50 -45.56 -25.98
N THR A 553 28.24 -45.58 -25.51
CA THR A 553 27.01 -45.57 -26.31
C THR A 553 25.73 -45.52 -25.43
N THR A 554 24.72 -44.81 -25.96
CA THR A 554 23.24 -44.95 -25.92
C THR A 554 22.44 -45.25 -24.65
N THR A 555 21.44 -44.39 -24.44
CA THR A 555 20.31 -44.54 -23.53
C THR A 555 19.11 -45.17 -24.28
N THR A 556 18.46 -46.16 -23.66
CA THR A 556 17.11 -46.61 -24.03
C THR A 556 16.28 -46.83 -22.77
N THR A 557 15.03 -46.36 -22.85
CA THR A 557 13.97 -46.39 -21.85
C THR A 557 13.45 -47.80 -21.59
N LYS A 558 13.12 -48.13 -20.32
CA LYS A 558 12.03 -49.07 -19.98
C LYS A 558 11.63 -48.95 -18.51
N THR A 559 10.32 -48.84 -18.30
CA THR A 559 9.59 -48.84 -17.03
C THR A 559 9.57 -50.24 -16.42
N LYS A 560 9.76 -50.36 -15.09
CA LYS A 560 9.17 -51.46 -14.30
C LYS A 560 9.08 -51.13 -12.80
N THR A 561 7.89 -51.37 -12.27
CA THR A 561 7.46 -51.28 -10.87
C THR A 561 7.99 -52.47 -10.05
N THR A 562 8.56 -52.25 -8.86
CA THR A 562 8.25 -52.98 -7.60
C THR A 562 9.07 -52.49 -6.38
N THR A 563 8.32 -52.18 -5.31
CA THR A 563 8.61 -52.28 -3.86
C THR A 563 10.02 -52.66 -3.36
N THR A 564 10.59 -51.86 -2.45
CA THR A 564 11.39 -52.39 -1.31
C THR A 564 11.61 -51.38 -0.16
N LYS A 565 11.93 -51.94 1.00
CA LYS A 565 11.74 -51.48 2.38
C LYS A 565 12.74 -50.41 2.88
N THR A 566 12.25 -49.65 3.85
CA THR A 566 12.89 -48.64 4.71
C THR A 566 14.13 -49.16 5.46
N LYS A 567 15.23 -48.39 5.46
CA LYS A 567 16.37 -48.54 6.40
C LYS A 567 16.67 -47.16 7.00
N ILE A 568 16.39 -46.99 8.29
CA ILE A 568 16.56 -45.74 9.04
C ILE A 568 18.02 -45.65 9.52
N SER A 569 18.72 -44.59 9.11
CA SER A 569 19.99 -44.15 9.71
C SER A 569 19.67 -43.07 10.74
N SER A 570 19.83 -43.36 12.03
CA SER A 570 19.69 -42.36 13.10
C SER A 570 21.00 -41.59 13.27
N LYS A 571 20.95 -40.26 13.12
CA LYS A 571 22.09 -39.36 13.34
C LYS A 571 22.36 -39.20 14.86
N PRO A 572 23.62 -39.05 15.30
CA PRO A 572 23.95 -38.92 16.72
C PRO A 572 23.35 -37.66 17.35
N THR A 573 22.84 -37.76 18.59
CA THR A 573 22.14 -36.66 19.28
C THR A 573 23.12 -35.73 19.99
N SER A 574 22.92 -34.42 19.85
CA SER A 574 23.73 -33.35 20.44
C SER A 574 23.55 -33.27 21.95
N THR A 575 24.66 -33.30 22.69
CA THR A 575 24.70 -33.17 24.16
C THR A 575 25.21 -31.80 24.62
N ASN A 576 25.73 -30.98 23.71
CA ASN A 576 26.33 -29.67 23.99
C ASN A 576 25.58 -28.49 23.33
N GLY A 577 24.40 -28.75 22.77
CA GLY A 577 23.55 -27.74 22.14
C GLY A 577 23.97 -27.31 20.72
N LYS A 578 25.05 -27.88 20.15
CA LYS A 578 25.45 -27.65 18.74
C LYS A 578 24.97 -28.77 17.84
N CYS A 579 24.52 -28.43 16.64
CA CYS A 579 23.88 -29.37 15.70
C CYS A 579 24.24 -29.04 14.24
N GLY A 580 23.96 -29.97 13.34
CA GLY A 580 24.16 -29.79 11.89
C GLY A 580 25.40 -30.47 11.33
N LYS A 581 25.53 -30.47 10.00
CA LYS A 581 26.57 -31.18 9.25
C LYS A 581 28.00 -30.83 9.71
N ASN A 582 28.23 -29.58 10.10
CA ASN A 582 29.53 -29.06 10.52
C ASN A 582 29.85 -29.30 12.01
N ASN A 583 28.90 -29.86 12.78
CA ASN A 583 29.03 -30.12 14.22
C ASN A 583 28.92 -31.63 14.51
N GLY A 584 29.72 -32.43 13.79
CA GLY A 584 29.72 -33.89 13.95
C GLY A 584 28.48 -34.61 13.39
N ASN A 585 27.77 -33.97 12.45
CA ASN A 585 26.53 -34.48 11.86
C ASN A 585 25.45 -34.79 12.92
N THR A 586 25.44 -34.02 14.01
CA THR A 586 24.58 -34.27 15.17
C THR A 586 23.21 -33.60 15.04
N GLN A 587 22.17 -34.28 15.54
CA GLN A 587 20.81 -33.75 15.61
C GLN A 587 20.49 -33.21 17.00
N CYS A 588 19.59 -32.25 17.10
CA CYS A 588 19.15 -31.71 18.38
C CYS A 588 18.32 -32.73 19.19
N PRO A 589 18.50 -32.76 20.52
CA PRO A 589 17.65 -33.56 21.40
C PRO A 589 16.23 -32.98 21.47
N ASP A 590 15.25 -33.87 21.61
CA ASP A 590 13.86 -33.62 22.02
C ASP A 590 13.21 -32.35 21.46
N ASN A 591 12.58 -32.44 20.29
CA ASN A 591 11.68 -31.39 19.78
C ASN A 591 12.31 -29.98 19.70
N LYS A 592 13.65 -29.91 19.67
CA LYS A 592 14.41 -28.70 19.40
C LYS A 592 14.82 -28.65 17.94
N CYS A 593 14.72 -27.46 17.38
CA CYS A 593 15.18 -27.20 16.04
C CYS A 593 16.67 -26.87 16.00
N CYS A 594 17.35 -27.36 14.97
CA CYS A 594 18.70 -26.93 14.63
C CYS A 594 18.65 -25.66 13.78
N SER A 595 19.04 -24.52 14.35
CA SER A 595 19.08 -23.24 13.61
C SER A 595 20.12 -23.28 12.48
N LYS A 596 19.99 -22.37 11.49
CA LYS A 596 20.98 -22.16 10.41
C LYS A 596 22.40 -21.85 10.91
N TYR A 597 22.54 -21.45 12.18
CA TYR A 597 23.81 -21.16 12.83
C TYR A 597 24.40 -22.37 13.58
N GLY A 598 23.73 -23.53 13.54
CA GLY A 598 24.21 -24.78 14.10
C GLY A 598 23.98 -24.94 15.60
N TYR A 599 22.92 -24.33 16.13
CA TYR A 599 22.54 -24.41 17.55
C TYR A 599 21.09 -24.89 17.74
N CYS A 600 20.88 -25.67 18.79
CA CYS A 600 19.57 -26.24 19.17
C CYS A 600 18.72 -25.26 19.98
N GLY A 601 17.47 -25.04 19.57
CA GLY A 601 16.52 -24.20 20.30
C GLY A 601 15.07 -24.36 19.84
N THR A 602 14.13 -23.79 20.61
CA THR A 602 12.67 -23.89 20.37
C THR A 602 12.00 -22.55 20.06
N THR A 603 12.72 -21.45 20.10
CA THR A 603 12.12 -20.11 19.90
C THR A 603 11.77 -19.85 18.44
N ASP A 604 10.92 -18.87 18.19
CA ASP A 604 10.52 -18.42 16.84
C ASP A 604 11.71 -18.15 15.90
N LYS A 605 12.79 -17.56 16.44
CA LYS A 605 14.06 -17.35 15.72
C LYS A 605 14.76 -18.64 15.26
N HIS A 606 14.50 -19.77 15.92
CA HIS A 606 14.98 -21.11 15.53
C HIS A 606 13.98 -21.79 14.58
N CYS A 607 12.68 -21.61 14.81
CA CYS A 607 11.61 -22.38 14.18
C CYS A 607 11.01 -21.78 12.90
N LEU A 608 10.91 -20.45 12.77
CA LEU A 608 10.10 -19.81 11.71
C LEU A 608 10.81 -19.68 10.36
N SER A 609 12.14 -19.47 10.33
CA SER A 609 12.85 -19.17 9.07
C SER A 609 14.24 -19.81 8.95
N GLY A 610 14.61 -20.72 9.84
CA GLY A 610 15.99 -21.17 9.96
C GLY A 610 16.18 -22.62 10.41
N CYS A 611 15.12 -23.43 10.39
CA CYS A 611 15.21 -24.78 10.89
C CYS A 611 15.80 -25.75 9.88
N GLN A 612 16.96 -26.32 10.21
CA GLN A 612 17.54 -27.43 9.47
C GLN A 612 16.81 -28.71 9.88
N SER A 613 15.72 -29.02 9.17
CA SER A 613 14.79 -30.14 9.45
C SER A 613 15.46 -31.52 9.47
N GLU A 614 16.61 -31.65 8.82
CA GLU A 614 17.48 -32.83 8.86
C GLU A 614 18.22 -33.07 10.18
N PHE A 615 18.27 -32.07 11.07
CA PHE A 615 19.06 -32.06 12.29
C PHE A 615 18.28 -31.59 13.53
N GLY A 616 16.96 -31.39 13.42
CA GLY A 616 16.10 -31.00 14.54
C GLY A 616 14.69 -30.69 14.06
N ARG A 617 13.71 -30.72 14.96
CA ARG A 617 12.30 -30.42 14.69
C ARG A 617 11.79 -29.52 15.80
N CYS A 618 10.88 -28.59 15.53
CA CYS A 618 10.21 -27.80 16.58
C CYS A 618 9.05 -28.61 17.15
N GLY A 619 8.97 -28.80 18.47
CA GLY A 619 7.74 -29.26 19.14
C GLY A 619 7.13 -28.16 20.01
N GLU A 620 5.88 -28.27 20.47
CA GLU A 620 4.99 -29.43 20.56
C GLU A 620 3.97 -29.54 19.40
N GLU A 621 3.35 -30.72 19.30
CA GLU A 621 2.16 -30.94 18.46
C GLU A 621 1.02 -30.04 18.96
N LYS A 622 0.88 -28.84 18.37
CA LYS A 622 -0.31 -28.02 18.58
C LYS A 622 -1.53 -28.87 18.22
N ILE A 623 -2.51 -29.00 19.13
CA ILE A 623 -3.84 -29.53 18.79
C ILE A 623 -4.72 -28.32 18.51
N SER A 624 -5.33 -28.31 17.32
CA SER A 624 -6.25 -27.28 16.87
C SER A 624 -7.47 -27.21 17.77
N ASN A 625 -7.74 -26.01 18.29
CA ASN A 625 -8.93 -25.70 19.09
C ASN A 625 -9.96 -24.84 18.35
N ASN A 626 -9.65 -24.38 17.14
CA ASN A 626 -10.50 -23.52 16.31
C ASN A 626 -10.95 -24.19 14.99
N GLY A 627 -10.72 -25.50 14.86
CA GLY A 627 -11.09 -26.28 13.68
C GLY A 627 -10.13 -26.20 12.50
N ARG A 628 -9.06 -25.39 12.56
CA ARG A 628 -8.02 -25.29 11.51
C ARG A 628 -6.77 -26.11 11.82
N CYS A 629 -6.17 -26.73 10.82
CA CYS A 629 -5.00 -27.59 10.97
C CYS A 629 -3.94 -27.32 9.90
N GLY A 630 -2.71 -27.75 10.16
CA GLY A 630 -1.58 -27.54 9.26
C GLY A 630 -0.30 -27.15 10.01
N THR A 631 0.73 -26.79 9.27
CA THR A 631 2.06 -26.44 9.81
C THR A 631 2.02 -25.30 10.84
N ILE A 632 1.07 -24.37 10.71
CA ILE A 632 0.89 -23.20 11.58
C ILE A 632 -0.06 -23.51 12.75
N TYR A 633 -1.16 -24.22 12.46
CA TYR A 633 -2.30 -24.40 13.38
C TYR A 633 -2.26 -25.71 14.16
N GLY A 634 -1.45 -26.67 13.74
CA GLY A 634 -1.31 -27.95 14.42
C GLY A 634 -2.22 -29.07 13.88
N LYS A 635 -2.36 -30.14 14.65
CA LYS A 635 -3.16 -31.32 14.33
C LYS A 635 -4.62 -31.17 14.72
N CYS A 636 -5.51 -31.90 14.08
CA CYS A 636 -6.91 -31.96 14.46
C CYS A 636 -7.14 -32.77 15.75
N PRO A 637 -8.12 -32.36 16.60
CA PRO A 637 -8.52 -33.10 17.78
C PRO A 637 -9.36 -34.35 17.41
N ASP A 638 -9.35 -35.35 18.29
CA ASP A 638 -10.23 -36.53 18.29
C ASP A 638 -10.34 -37.29 16.96
N ASP A 639 -9.24 -37.92 16.50
CA ASP A 639 -9.18 -38.74 15.27
C ASP A 639 -9.83 -38.10 14.03
N LYS A 640 -9.93 -36.76 14.00
CA LYS A 640 -10.39 -36.00 12.84
C LYS A 640 -9.26 -35.86 11.85
N CYS A 641 -9.63 -35.77 10.59
CA CYS A 641 -8.67 -35.57 9.52
C CYS A 641 -8.47 -34.09 9.22
N CYS A 642 -7.22 -33.74 8.92
CA CYS A 642 -6.87 -32.45 8.36
C CYS A 642 -6.99 -32.49 6.83
N SER A 643 -7.97 -31.77 6.28
CA SER A 643 -8.15 -31.65 4.82
C SER A 643 -6.97 -30.94 4.17
N LYS A 644 -6.80 -31.07 2.85
CA LYS A 644 -5.79 -30.31 2.08
C LYS A 644 -5.93 -28.78 2.22
N TYR A 645 -7.09 -28.29 2.64
CA TYR A 645 -7.39 -26.87 2.86
C TYR A 645 -7.15 -26.42 4.31
N GLY A 646 -6.64 -27.30 5.18
CA GLY A 646 -6.27 -26.96 6.55
C GLY A 646 -7.45 -26.88 7.51
N TRP A 647 -8.46 -27.74 7.34
CA TRP A 647 -9.62 -27.84 8.23
C TRP A 647 -9.82 -29.24 8.80
N CYS A 648 -10.34 -29.32 10.02
CA CYS A 648 -10.57 -30.55 10.76
C CYS A 648 -11.98 -31.10 10.56
N GLY A 649 -12.11 -32.31 10.03
CA GLY A 649 -13.40 -32.95 9.79
C GLY A 649 -13.33 -34.48 9.67
N ARG A 650 -14.50 -35.12 9.59
CA ARG A 650 -14.66 -36.59 9.44
C ARG A 650 -15.40 -37.01 8.17
N THR A 651 -15.80 -36.07 7.32
CA THR A 651 -16.54 -36.37 6.08
C THR A 651 -15.61 -36.91 5.00
N ASP A 652 -16.16 -37.48 3.94
CA ASP A 652 -15.38 -38.01 2.80
C ASP A 652 -14.52 -36.94 2.11
N ASP A 653 -14.91 -35.66 2.17
CA ASP A 653 -14.09 -34.54 1.69
C ASP A 653 -12.81 -34.31 2.52
N HIS A 654 -12.81 -34.77 3.76
CA HIS A 654 -11.67 -34.71 4.67
C HIS A 654 -10.90 -36.03 4.62
N CYS A 655 -11.59 -37.17 4.79
CA CYS A 655 -10.96 -38.49 4.91
C CYS A 655 -10.77 -39.27 3.61
N GLY A 656 -11.57 -39.00 2.58
CA GLY A 656 -11.57 -39.76 1.33
C GLY A 656 -10.40 -39.43 0.39
N THR A 657 -10.21 -38.17 0.01
CA THR A 657 -9.28 -37.80 -1.10
C THR A 657 -8.01 -37.06 -0.69
N GLY A 658 -7.80 -36.72 0.59
CA GLY A 658 -6.70 -35.80 0.91
C GLY A 658 -6.29 -35.66 2.37
N CYS A 659 -6.39 -36.71 3.17
CA CYS A 659 -6.00 -36.59 4.57
C CYS A 659 -4.52 -36.29 4.73
N GLN A 660 -4.21 -35.14 5.34
CA GLN A 660 -2.85 -34.80 5.71
C GLN A 660 -2.48 -35.55 6.99
N ASN A 661 -2.01 -36.79 6.84
CA ASN A 661 -1.73 -37.73 7.94
C ASN A 661 -0.72 -37.24 9.01
N GLN A 662 0.03 -36.18 8.70
CA GLN A 662 0.91 -35.50 9.66
C GLN A 662 0.15 -34.54 10.60
N PHE A 663 -1.11 -34.18 10.28
CA PHE A 663 -1.95 -33.22 11.01
C PHE A 663 -3.34 -33.77 11.39
N GLY A 664 -3.64 -35.05 11.18
CA GLY A 664 -4.91 -35.66 11.55
C GLY A 664 -4.93 -37.15 11.25
N LYS A 665 -5.98 -37.85 11.67
CA LYS A 665 -6.20 -39.28 11.39
C LYS A 665 -7.59 -39.48 10.79
N CYS A 666 -7.78 -40.61 10.11
CA CYS A 666 -9.09 -41.14 9.74
C CYS A 666 -9.17 -42.53 10.34
N ASN A 667 -10.07 -42.71 11.31
CA ASN A 667 -10.40 -44.03 11.87
C ASN A 667 -11.73 -44.51 11.31
#